data_AF-A0A2S6BTN0-F1
#
_entry.id   AF-A0A2S6BTN0-F1
#
_cell.length_a   1.000
_cell.length_b   1.000
_cell.length_c   1.000
_cell.angle_alpha   90.00
_cell.angle_beta   90.00
_cell.angle_gamma   90.00
#
_symmetry.space_group_name_H-M   'P 1'
#
loop_
_entity.id
_entity.type
_entity.pdbx_description
1 polymer ?
#
loop_
_entity_poly.entity_id
_entity_poly.type
_entity_poly.pdbx_seq_one_letter_code
_entity_poly.pdbx_strand_id
1 'polypeptide(L)'
;MPHYFLSLVLLCMTSNAFRIPAVLEEPALKEPRARSKRAVTVRNDDLPPAVAAGGETHSIDPSGGATTQNRVGTYLYGFDGCAGDQKGWINEAYYDAWTMSSLDGVKANIDWNEAAALEFLGPLGLYQPQQAQIQAVLANMATVIYSYKNPFRHALHVRCNDPKKKCQNRPENDPCQPNPPNPGQKAEKLPNAYSANEDPDDGYSMINFCEGFINLRSLTNGYAYGSGLSAPFKYRIDRYNNRATTFFHELLHLDLAADSANNRPNPQTDDLTIAIKLGSDDYENTIAYGGTFTKVLARTTTDPGYYVQRNAENLAFFALAKYVMSKNGNGLYLNTNATDISTLNFELPDIGDYPGCVDRTDQGSGTVLAVNDLVPITAYPPDYVSQQKTWLQELRDPAAQTSTDAPPNTNACHGISGDYWVMSRDTAVDNAKDFCAQTDKTKKYNAGSVNELELSVRKLDDDSKGPKDAPDCLGQFQNAVIDGCDGADPVNNPHNYKFGSTLTAGGWEFKMTPLSKQVNEVNCDVSYKFWYNQVEIRGKNLPDAKLGANGEGLRKEIDGCGALTKWNFERTPDDCCFQWYAMAHLNIGTKDCVGRAVESAGGSGKGNCHGPGKRQVNGTDAVDSWPGYGDASMHVFKTKAQVLTPPGRSR
;
A
#
# COMPACT_ATOMS: atom_id res chain seq x y z
N MET A 1 -27.94 51.32 28.58
CA MET A 1 -29.03 51.13 29.59
C MET A 1 -30.37 51.16 28.86
N PRO A 2 -31.43 50.51 29.36
CA PRO A 2 -31.42 49.24 30.13
C PRO A 2 -32.62 48.27 29.87
N HIS A 3 -32.34 46.96 29.91
CA HIS A 3 -33.17 45.88 30.50
C HIS A 3 -34.65 45.65 30.04
N TYR A 4 -35.30 44.73 30.78
CA TYR A 4 -36.69 44.24 30.78
C TYR A 4 -37.05 43.10 29.80
N PHE A 5 -37.61 41.95 30.27
CA PHE A 5 -37.72 41.42 31.64
C PHE A 5 -37.95 39.89 31.68
N LEU A 6 -37.95 39.29 32.87
CA LEU A 6 -38.12 37.86 33.15
C LEU A 6 -39.58 37.53 33.56
N SER A 7 -40.07 36.30 33.33
CA SER A 7 -41.12 35.65 34.16
C SER A 7 -41.17 34.13 33.96
N LEU A 8 -41.58 33.39 35.00
CA LEU A 8 -41.49 31.92 35.10
C LEU A 8 -42.59 31.38 36.04
N VAL A 9 -43.31 30.33 35.63
CA VAL A 9 -44.42 29.68 36.37
C VAL A 9 -44.44 28.15 36.06
N LEU A 10 -45.04 27.33 36.93
CA LEU A 10 -44.32 26.45 37.85
C LEU A 10 -45.24 25.33 38.44
N LEU A 11 -44.68 24.13 38.66
CA LEU A 11 -45.14 23.04 39.57
C LEU A 11 -46.50 22.32 39.37
N CYS A 12 -46.43 20.98 39.20
CA CYS A 12 -46.80 19.92 40.19
C CYS A 12 -46.49 18.53 39.57
N MET A 13 -45.69 17.64 40.17
CA MET A 13 -46.00 16.65 41.25
C MET A 13 -47.11 15.64 40.86
N THR A 14 -47.01 14.32 41.11
CA THR A 14 -46.38 13.54 42.23
C THR A 14 -45.64 12.26 41.74
N SER A 15 -44.46 11.89 42.24
CA SER A 15 -44.15 11.18 43.52
C SER A 15 -44.59 9.71 43.63
N ASN A 16 -43.63 8.78 43.75
CA ASN A 16 -43.67 7.63 44.68
C ASN A 16 -42.27 6.99 44.85
N ALA A 17 -42.05 6.26 45.96
CA ALA A 17 -40.76 5.69 46.36
C ALA A 17 -40.93 4.27 46.96
N PHE A 18 -39.97 3.80 47.79
CA PHE A 18 -39.81 2.46 48.42
C PHE A 18 -39.00 1.45 47.57
N ARG A 19 -38.15 0.57 48.15
CA ARG A 19 -37.45 0.58 49.47
C ARG A 19 -36.25 -0.39 49.41
N ILE A 20 -35.20 -0.13 50.19
CA ILE A 20 -34.12 -1.09 50.49
C ILE A 20 -34.45 -1.82 51.81
N PRO A 21 -34.05 -3.10 51.93
CA PRO A 21 -33.43 -3.58 53.16
C PRO A 21 -32.14 -4.39 52.91
N ALA A 22 -31.20 -4.32 53.86
CA ALA A 22 -30.04 -5.20 53.96
C ALA A 22 -29.79 -5.52 55.45
N VAL A 23 -29.56 -6.79 55.80
CA VAL A 23 -29.28 -7.29 57.17
C VAL A 23 -28.37 -8.54 57.09
N LEU A 24 -27.54 -8.77 58.12
CA LEU A 24 -26.68 -9.94 58.34
C LEU A 24 -27.45 -11.06 59.13
N GLU A 25 -26.94 -12.17 59.68
CA GLU A 25 -25.62 -12.81 59.97
C GLU A 25 -25.74 -14.34 59.62
N GLU A 26 -24.84 -15.31 59.83
CA GLU A 26 -23.50 -15.50 60.46
C GLU A 26 -22.79 -16.70 59.72
N PRO A 27 -21.54 -17.12 60.03
CA PRO A 27 -20.80 -18.16 59.31
C PRO A 27 -20.95 -19.60 59.85
N ALA A 28 -20.57 -20.61 59.07
CA ALA A 28 -20.52 -22.02 59.47
C ALA A 28 -19.23 -22.75 59.03
N LEU A 29 -18.86 -23.77 59.82
CA LEU A 29 -17.56 -24.44 59.94
C LEU A 29 -16.83 -24.92 58.66
N LYS A 30 -15.49 -24.99 58.77
CA LYS A 30 -14.62 -25.87 57.97
C LYS A 30 -14.56 -27.28 58.56
N GLU A 31 -14.54 -28.30 57.71
CA GLU A 31 -13.83 -29.57 57.96
C GLU A 31 -13.05 -30.02 56.70
N PRO A 32 -11.96 -30.81 56.84
CA PRO A 32 -11.05 -31.12 55.74
C PRO A 32 -11.45 -32.38 54.96
N ARG A 33 -11.33 -32.35 53.63
CA ARG A 33 -11.37 -33.57 52.79
C ARG A 33 -10.26 -33.63 51.74
N ALA A 34 -9.88 -34.88 51.45
CA ALA A 34 -8.67 -35.33 50.77
C ALA A 34 -8.32 -34.64 49.44
N ARG A 35 -7.01 -34.48 49.23
CA ARG A 35 -6.37 -33.99 48.01
C ARG A 35 -6.46 -35.03 46.87
N SER A 36 -7.59 -35.09 46.17
CA SER A 36 -7.69 -35.81 44.89
C SER A 36 -7.19 -34.93 43.73
N LYS A 37 -6.62 -35.54 42.69
CA LYS A 37 -6.17 -34.82 41.49
C LYS A 37 -7.39 -34.39 40.68
N ARG A 38 -7.61 -33.08 40.53
CA ARG A 38 -8.54 -32.57 39.49
C ARG A 38 -7.95 -32.89 38.12
N ALA A 39 -8.62 -33.75 37.36
CA ALA A 39 -8.71 -33.53 35.93
C ALA A 39 -9.52 -32.24 35.70
N VAL A 40 -9.12 -31.43 34.71
CA VAL A 40 -9.96 -30.30 34.27
C VAL A 40 -11.01 -30.86 33.33
N THR A 41 -12.17 -31.19 33.87
CA THR A 41 -13.37 -31.41 33.04
C THR A 41 -13.84 -30.04 32.56
N VAL A 42 -13.50 -29.70 31.32
CA VAL A 42 -14.13 -28.58 30.62
C VAL A 42 -15.64 -28.86 30.57
N ARG A 43 -16.45 -27.85 30.90
CA ARG A 43 -17.89 -27.90 30.67
C ARG A 43 -18.18 -27.24 29.34
N ASN A 44 -18.94 -27.92 28.49
CA ASN A 44 -19.38 -27.36 27.20
C ASN A 44 -20.54 -26.36 27.36
N ASP A 45 -20.87 -25.98 28.59
CA ASP A 45 -21.95 -25.06 28.95
C ASP A 45 -21.59 -23.57 28.70
N ASP A 46 -20.29 -23.26 28.61
CA ASP A 46 -19.75 -21.89 28.43
C ASP A 46 -19.31 -21.61 26.97
N LEU A 47 -19.41 -22.57 26.05
CA LEU A 47 -19.29 -22.28 24.62
C LEU A 47 -20.55 -21.52 24.17
N PRO A 48 -20.44 -20.45 23.36
CA PRO A 48 -21.62 -19.81 22.79
C PRO A 48 -22.40 -20.87 21.99
N PRO A 49 -23.74 -20.92 22.09
CA PRO A 49 -24.52 -21.87 21.32
C PRO A 49 -24.19 -21.68 19.85
N ALA A 50 -23.79 -22.76 19.18
CA ALA A 50 -23.38 -22.71 17.77
C ALA A 50 -24.45 -21.96 16.98
N VAL A 51 -24.08 -20.80 16.41
CA VAL A 51 -25.03 -19.88 15.78
C VAL A 51 -25.69 -20.64 14.64
N ALA A 52 -26.94 -21.04 14.88
CA ALA A 52 -27.63 -21.95 13.99
C ALA A 52 -27.81 -21.27 12.62
N ALA A 53 -27.69 -22.04 11.53
CA ALA A 53 -27.74 -21.52 10.16
C ALA A 53 -29.14 -20.97 9.73
N GLY A 54 -30.04 -20.69 10.67
CA GLY A 54 -31.13 -19.75 10.49
C GLY A 54 -30.63 -18.35 10.83
N GLY A 55 -30.00 -17.68 9.87
CA GLY A 55 -29.29 -16.42 10.10
C GLY A 55 -30.19 -15.31 10.64
N GLU A 56 -29.69 -14.59 11.65
CA GLU A 56 -30.13 -13.22 11.88
C GLU A 56 -29.80 -12.42 10.62
N THR A 57 -30.81 -11.89 9.94
CA THR A 57 -30.59 -10.95 8.85
C THR A 57 -30.08 -9.64 9.45
N HIS A 58 -28.77 -9.54 9.65
CA HIS A 58 -28.11 -8.28 9.99
C HIS A 58 -28.61 -7.20 9.02
N SER A 59 -29.06 -6.07 9.55
CA SER A 59 -29.81 -5.07 8.78
C SER A 59 -28.89 -4.26 7.87
N ILE A 60 -28.45 -4.86 6.77
CA ILE A 60 -27.68 -4.21 5.71
C ILE A 60 -28.45 -2.98 5.21
N ASP A 61 -27.81 -1.82 5.19
CA ASP A 61 -28.29 -0.67 4.43
C ASP A 61 -27.78 -0.82 2.97
N PRO A 62 -28.65 -1.15 2.00
CA PRO A 62 -28.24 -1.34 0.61
C PRO A 62 -27.86 -0.02 -0.08
N SER A 63 -27.99 1.14 0.59
CA SER A 63 -27.58 2.45 0.07
C SER A 63 -26.09 2.78 0.28
N GLY A 64 -25.29 1.82 0.79
CA GLY A 64 -23.87 1.94 1.15
C GLY A 64 -22.89 2.30 0.02
N GLY A 65 -23.04 3.48 -0.58
CA GLY A 65 -21.92 4.22 -1.14
C GLY A 65 -21.22 5.00 -0.04
N ALA A 66 -19.88 5.02 -0.05
CA ALA A 66 -19.06 5.69 0.96
C ALA A 66 -19.58 7.09 1.28
N THR A 67 -19.95 7.34 2.56
CA THR A 67 -20.41 8.67 2.93
C THR A 67 -19.21 9.61 2.90
N THR A 68 -19.44 10.83 2.43
CA THR A 68 -18.31 11.72 2.09
C THR A 68 -17.78 12.46 3.32
N GLN A 69 -17.49 11.76 4.42
CA GLN A 69 -16.96 12.35 5.66
C GLN A 69 -15.62 13.04 5.36
N ASN A 70 -14.67 12.28 4.82
CA ASN A 70 -13.30 12.75 4.53
C ASN A 70 -13.18 13.51 3.20
N ARG A 71 -14.26 14.13 2.68
CA ARG A 71 -14.22 14.86 1.39
C ARG A 71 -13.28 16.07 1.37
N VAL A 72 -12.80 16.49 2.54
CA VAL A 72 -11.80 17.55 2.74
C VAL A 72 -10.41 17.02 3.10
N GLY A 73 -10.23 15.69 3.15
CA GLY A 73 -9.03 14.97 3.58
C GLY A 73 -8.79 14.98 5.09
N THR A 74 -7.70 14.33 5.50
CA THR A 74 -7.31 14.07 6.90
C THR A 74 -5.84 14.47 7.12
N TYR A 75 -5.45 14.87 8.33
CA TYR A 75 -4.05 15.27 8.59
C TYR A 75 -3.51 14.79 9.94
N LEU A 76 -2.23 14.42 9.96
CA LEU A 76 -1.52 13.99 11.17
C LEU A 76 -1.02 15.20 11.98
N TYR A 77 -1.17 15.16 13.31
CA TYR A 77 -0.64 16.18 14.23
C TYR A 77 -0.24 15.58 15.59
N GLY A 78 0.24 16.43 16.50
CA GLY A 78 0.79 16.04 17.80
C GLY A 78 2.21 15.47 17.62
N PHE A 79 2.29 14.19 17.26
CA PHE A 79 3.51 13.38 17.28
C PHE A 79 4.16 13.39 18.68
N ASP A 80 3.33 13.25 19.71
CA ASP A 80 3.74 13.40 21.11
C ASP A 80 4.56 12.22 21.59
N GLY A 81 5.73 12.50 22.17
CA GLY A 81 6.74 11.50 22.50
C GLY A 81 7.55 10.98 21.31
N CYS A 82 7.14 11.23 20.06
CA CYS A 82 7.84 10.71 18.89
C CYS A 82 9.17 11.45 18.68
N ALA A 83 10.29 10.72 18.67
CA ALA A 83 11.66 11.22 18.65
C ALA A 83 12.43 10.80 17.39
N GLY A 84 13.43 11.58 17.00
CA GLY A 84 14.26 11.29 15.81
C GLY A 84 13.44 11.08 14.54
N ASP A 85 13.81 10.08 13.75
CA ASP A 85 13.22 9.79 12.44
C ASP A 85 11.80 9.20 12.51
N GLN A 86 11.28 8.88 13.70
CA GLN A 86 9.94 8.31 13.89
C GLN A 86 8.85 9.14 13.21
N LYS A 87 8.92 10.47 13.27
CA LYS A 87 7.94 11.36 12.59
C LYS A 87 7.99 11.21 11.06
N GLY A 88 9.18 10.99 10.50
CA GLY A 88 9.37 10.69 9.08
C GLY A 88 8.79 9.33 8.69
N TRP A 89 9.07 8.28 9.47
CA TRP A 89 8.57 6.93 9.24
C TRP A 89 7.05 6.79 9.38
N ILE A 90 6.43 7.58 10.27
CA ILE A 90 4.97 7.67 10.41
C ILE A 90 4.35 8.37 9.19
N ASN A 91 4.93 9.49 8.75
CA ASN A 91 4.45 10.21 7.55
C ASN A 91 4.62 9.39 6.26
N GLU A 92 5.73 8.66 6.11
CA GLU A 92 5.98 7.70 5.03
C GLU A 92 4.91 6.60 5.03
N ALA A 93 4.67 5.96 6.19
CA ALA A 93 3.70 4.88 6.33
C ALA A 93 2.25 5.30 6.07
N TYR A 94 1.88 6.53 6.43
CA TYR A 94 0.57 7.12 6.12
C TYR A 94 0.35 7.31 4.62
N TYR A 95 1.37 7.83 3.91
CA TYR A 95 1.33 7.98 2.46
C TYR A 95 1.37 6.63 1.73
N ASP A 96 2.15 5.66 2.24
CA ASP A 96 2.18 4.29 1.74
C ASP A 96 0.83 3.58 1.95
N ALA A 97 0.16 3.78 3.09
CA ALA A 97 -1.17 3.20 3.36
C ALA A 97 -2.23 3.79 2.43
N TRP A 98 -2.16 5.09 2.14
CA TRP A 98 -2.96 5.69 1.06
C TRP A 98 -2.58 5.14 -0.33
N THR A 99 -1.31 4.87 -0.58
CA THR A 99 -0.84 4.26 -1.83
C THR A 99 -1.41 2.84 -2.01
N MET A 100 -1.64 2.10 -0.92
CA MET A 100 -2.35 0.81 -0.92
C MET A 100 -3.87 0.99 -1.15
N SER A 101 -4.54 1.90 -0.43
CA SER A 101 -5.99 2.07 -0.54
C SER A 101 -6.42 2.69 -1.88
N SER A 102 -5.61 3.58 -2.44
CA SER A 102 -5.92 4.31 -3.68
C SER A 102 -5.70 3.51 -4.97
N LEU A 103 -5.31 2.24 -4.91
CA LEU A 103 -5.20 1.35 -6.08
C LEU A 103 -6.56 1.12 -6.76
N ASP A 104 -6.56 0.96 -8.08
CA ASP A 104 -7.72 0.42 -8.80
C ASP A 104 -7.90 -1.06 -8.43
N GLY A 105 -9.14 -1.48 -8.19
CA GLY A 105 -9.45 -2.75 -7.52
C GLY A 105 -9.23 -2.74 -6.00
N VAL A 106 -8.98 -1.57 -5.37
CA VAL A 106 -9.13 -1.37 -3.92
C VAL A 106 -10.16 -0.27 -3.65
N LYS A 107 -9.88 0.99 -4.01
CA LYS A 107 -10.81 2.12 -3.80
C LYS A 107 -12.14 2.01 -4.56
N ALA A 108 -12.15 1.25 -5.65
CA ALA A 108 -13.26 1.06 -6.57
C ALA A 108 -12.99 -0.14 -7.47
N ASN A 109 -14.06 -0.78 -7.97
CA ASN A 109 -14.02 -1.86 -8.95
C ASN A 109 -13.15 -3.05 -8.50
N ILE A 110 -13.28 -3.49 -7.23
CA ILE A 110 -12.71 -4.76 -6.75
C ILE A 110 -13.15 -5.89 -7.69
N ASP A 111 -12.19 -6.69 -8.19
CA ASP A 111 -12.53 -7.94 -8.88
C ASP A 111 -12.68 -9.03 -7.83
N TRP A 112 -13.92 -9.29 -7.44
CA TRP A 112 -14.27 -10.27 -6.42
C TRP A 112 -13.93 -11.74 -6.79
N ASN A 113 -13.41 -11.99 -8.00
CA ASN A 113 -12.88 -13.29 -8.42
C ASN A 113 -11.35 -13.32 -8.51
N GLU A 114 -10.65 -12.22 -8.21
CA GLU A 114 -9.19 -12.20 -8.21
C GLU A 114 -8.61 -12.83 -6.93
N ALA A 115 -7.37 -13.34 -7.01
CA ALA A 115 -6.72 -14.06 -5.92
C ALA A 115 -6.71 -13.29 -4.58
N ALA A 116 -6.49 -11.97 -4.58
CA ALA A 116 -6.55 -11.16 -3.37
C ALA A 116 -7.94 -11.15 -2.72
N ALA A 117 -9.01 -10.97 -3.51
CA ALA A 117 -10.37 -10.98 -2.99
C ALA A 117 -10.74 -12.39 -2.50
N LEU A 118 -10.42 -13.41 -3.29
CA LEU A 118 -10.71 -14.82 -2.96
C LEU A 118 -10.02 -15.30 -1.67
N GLU A 119 -8.81 -14.84 -1.39
CA GLU A 119 -8.04 -15.21 -0.19
C GLU A 119 -8.45 -14.40 1.06
N PHE A 120 -8.66 -13.07 0.95
CA PHE A 120 -8.84 -12.20 2.13
C PHE A 120 -10.28 -11.72 2.36
N LEU A 121 -11.16 -11.84 1.36
CA LEU A 121 -12.58 -11.48 1.44
C LEU A 121 -13.49 -12.71 1.23
N GLY A 122 -12.94 -13.80 0.67
CA GLY A 122 -13.55 -15.12 0.56
C GLY A 122 -14.05 -15.45 -0.86
N PRO A 123 -14.75 -16.59 -1.06
CA PRO A 123 -15.32 -16.98 -2.36
C PRO A 123 -16.69 -16.34 -2.61
N LEU A 124 -16.88 -15.78 -3.82
CA LEU A 124 -17.94 -14.84 -4.21
C LEU A 124 -19.34 -15.11 -3.61
N GLY A 125 -19.79 -16.36 -3.60
CA GLY A 125 -21.15 -16.74 -3.21
C GLY A 125 -21.50 -16.54 -1.73
N LEU A 126 -20.54 -16.17 -0.87
CA LEU A 126 -20.74 -16.10 0.58
C LEU A 126 -20.71 -14.68 1.19
N TYR A 127 -20.53 -13.64 0.38
CA TYR A 127 -20.46 -12.24 0.84
C TYR A 127 -21.02 -11.21 -0.13
N GLN A 128 -21.74 -11.62 -1.19
CA GLN A 128 -22.44 -10.69 -2.10
C GLN A 128 -23.22 -9.56 -1.39
N PRO A 129 -23.92 -9.80 -0.26
CA PRO A 129 -24.61 -8.73 0.46
C PRO A 129 -23.67 -7.65 1.04
N GLN A 130 -22.47 -8.03 1.47
CA GLN A 130 -21.49 -7.14 2.10
C GLN A 130 -20.50 -6.50 1.12
N GLN A 131 -20.48 -6.90 -0.16
CA GLN A 131 -19.59 -6.32 -1.18
C GLN A 131 -19.66 -4.79 -1.27
N ALA A 132 -20.86 -4.22 -1.14
CA ALA A 132 -21.07 -2.77 -1.15
C ALA A 132 -20.43 -2.10 0.09
N GLN A 133 -20.61 -2.68 1.28
CA GLN A 133 -20.04 -2.17 2.54
C GLN A 133 -18.51 -2.26 2.53
N ILE A 134 -17.94 -3.42 2.17
CA ILE A 134 -16.48 -3.61 2.01
C ILE A 134 -15.90 -2.61 1.01
N GLN A 135 -16.56 -2.43 -0.15
CA GLN A 135 -16.13 -1.44 -1.14
C GLN A 135 -16.24 -0.01 -0.63
N ALA A 136 -17.25 0.32 0.18
CA ALA A 136 -17.43 1.64 0.78
C ALA A 136 -16.37 1.96 1.85
N VAL A 137 -16.02 1.00 2.72
CA VAL A 137 -14.91 1.10 3.67
C VAL A 137 -13.61 1.43 2.92
N LEU A 138 -13.26 0.62 1.92
CA LEU A 138 -12.02 0.80 1.16
C LEU A 138 -12.02 2.08 0.30
N ALA A 139 -13.19 2.53 -0.17
CA ALA A 139 -13.34 3.80 -0.88
C ALA A 139 -13.20 5.02 0.05
N ASN A 140 -13.75 5.00 1.27
CA ASN A 140 -13.55 6.06 2.26
C ASN A 140 -12.09 6.09 2.73
N MET A 141 -11.49 4.93 3.00
CA MET A 141 -10.06 4.77 3.32
C MET A 141 -9.14 5.36 2.24
N ALA A 142 -9.51 5.29 0.96
CA ALA A 142 -8.77 5.95 -0.13
C ALA A 142 -8.85 7.50 -0.14
N THR A 143 -9.68 8.09 0.73
CA THR A 143 -9.76 9.55 0.95
C THR A 143 -9.07 10.01 2.25
N VAL A 144 -8.56 9.08 3.05
CA VAL A 144 -7.77 9.35 4.27
C VAL A 144 -6.32 9.68 3.88
N ILE A 145 -6.11 10.91 3.41
CA ILE A 145 -4.79 11.48 3.08
C ILE A 145 -4.76 13.00 3.34
N TYR A 146 -3.55 13.53 3.54
CA TYR A 146 -3.24 14.96 3.62
C TYR A 146 -4.00 15.80 2.59
N SER A 147 -4.68 16.83 3.09
CA SER A 147 -5.33 17.85 2.28
C SER A 147 -5.17 19.22 2.90
N TYR A 148 -4.48 20.09 2.18
CA TYR A 148 -4.29 21.50 2.57
C TYR A 148 -5.57 22.35 2.45
N LYS A 149 -6.70 21.78 2.01
CA LYS A 149 -7.95 22.54 1.78
C LYS A 149 -8.70 22.87 3.07
N ASN A 150 -8.51 22.14 4.17
CA ASN A 150 -9.01 22.53 5.49
C ASN A 150 -8.26 21.80 6.64
N PRO A 151 -7.21 22.39 7.23
CA PRO A 151 -6.44 21.79 8.32
C PRO A 151 -7.13 21.90 9.71
N PHE A 152 -8.47 21.98 9.74
CA PHE A 152 -9.28 22.09 10.96
C PHE A 152 -10.45 21.09 10.98
N ARG A 153 -10.38 20.04 10.17
CA ARG A 153 -11.35 18.93 10.17
C ARG A 153 -10.60 17.61 10.00
N HIS A 154 -11.11 16.57 10.64
CA HIS A 154 -10.57 15.19 10.53
C HIS A 154 -9.07 15.12 10.84
N ALA A 155 -8.70 15.73 11.97
CA ALA A 155 -7.36 15.65 12.52
C ALA A 155 -7.13 14.26 13.14
N LEU A 156 -5.95 13.69 12.90
CA LEU A 156 -5.50 12.41 13.44
C LEU A 156 -4.35 12.66 14.42
N HIS A 157 -4.59 12.39 15.69
CA HIS A 157 -3.61 12.58 16.75
C HIS A 157 -2.58 11.45 16.71
N VAL A 158 -1.37 11.75 16.26
CA VAL A 158 -0.24 10.80 16.27
C VAL A 158 0.45 10.86 17.63
N ARG A 159 0.69 9.71 18.23
CA ARG A 159 1.45 9.57 19.47
C ARG A 159 2.53 8.49 19.40
N CYS A 160 3.52 8.63 20.25
CA CYS A 160 4.49 7.60 20.63
C CYS A 160 4.74 7.61 22.16
N ASN A 161 3.96 8.37 22.94
CA ASN A 161 4.08 8.47 24.41
C ASN A 161 3.16 7.51 25.18
N ASP A 162 2.36 6.70 24.48
CA ASP A 162 1.53 5.61 25.02
C ASP A 162 0.62 6.01 26.21
N PRO A 163 -0.32 6.95 26.02
CA PRO A 163 -1.15 7.46 27.11
C PRO A 163 -2.09 6.38 27.69
N LYS A 164 -2.46 5.35 26.91
CA LYS A 164 -3.30 4.23 27.33
C LYS A 164 -2.49 3.00 27.78
N LYS A 165 -1.16 3.10 27.84
CA LYS A 165 -0.20 2.07 28.35
C LYS A 165 -0.35 0.69 27.71
N LYS A 166 -0.57 0.65 26.40
CA LYS A 166 -0.72 -0.60 25.63
C LYS A 166 0.58 -1.07 24.97
N CYS A 167 1.48 -0.14 24.62
CA CYS A 167 2.80 -0.49 24.10
C CYS A 167 3.73 -1.03 25.19
N GLN A 168 3.81 -0.35 26.35
CA GLN A 168 4.77 -0.65 27.42
C GLN A 168 4.20 -0.31 28.83
N ASN A 169 4.77 -0.93 29.88
CA ASN A 169 4.41 -0.74 31.30
C ASN A 169 3.08 -1.36 31.79
N ARG A 170 2.82 -2.60 31.39
CA ARG A 170 2.01 -3.55 32.18
C ARG A 170 2.73 -3.91 33.51
N PRO A 171 2.08 -4.47 34.55
CA PRO A 171 2.76 -4.95 35.76
C PRO A 171 3.78 -6.08 35.51
N GLU A 172 4.75 -6.25 36.41
CA GLU A 172 5.77 -7.33 36.40
C GLU A 172 5.16 -8.75 36.50
N ASN A 173 3.87 -8.84 36.81
CA ASN A 173 3.08 -10.08 36.91
C ASN A 173 2.15 -10.31 35.71
N ASP A 174 2.16 -9.43 34.70
CA ASP A 174 1.28 -9.55 33.53
C ASP A 174 1.77 -10.66 32.60
N PRO A 175 0.89 -11.59 32.15
CA PRO A 175 1.29 -12.70 31.27
C PRO A 175 1.65 -12.25 29.84
N CYS A 176 1.58 -10.96 29.53
CA CYS A 176 2.09 -10.34 28.30
C CYS A 176 3.13 -9.24 28.60
N GLN A 177 3.73 -9.23 29.80
CA GLN A 177 5.08 -8.71 29.93
C GLN A 177 6.07 -9.83 29.54
N PRO A 178 7.16 -9.49 28.83
CA PRO A 178 8.39 -10.27 28.99
C PRO A 178 8.82 -10.13 30.46
N ASN A 179 8.44 -11.11 31.28
CA ASN A 179 9.10 -11.42 32.54
C ASN A 179 10.61 -11.31 32.29
N PRO A 180 11.42 -10.71 33.19
CA PRO A 180 12.87 -10.60 32.99
C PRO A 180 13.41 -12.02 32.70
N PRO A 181 13.81 -12.32 31.45
CA PRO A 181 13.53 -13.64 30.89
C PRO A 181 14.27 -14.72 31.65
N ASN A 182 13.52 -15.68 32.21
CA ASN A 182 14.10 -16.82 32.92
C ASN A 182 15.16 -17.44 31.99
N PRO A 183 16.46 -17.48 32.35
CA PRO A 183 17.55 -17.58 31.38
C PRO A 183 17.36 -18.70 30.34
N GLY A 184 16.91 -18.31 29.13
CA GLY A 184 16.49 -19.21 28.07
C GLY A 184 15.10 -18.93 27.45
N GLN A 185 14.23 -18.12 28.08
CA GLN A 185 12.97 -17.69 27.44
C GLN A 185 13.22 -16.69 26.30
N LYS A 186 12.50 -16.88 25.19
CA LYS A 186 12.45 -15.91 24.07
C LYS A 186 11.72 -14.65 24.55
N ALA A 187 12.21 -13.47 24.19
CA ALA A 187 11.52 -12.22 24.48
C ALA A 187 10.21 -12.14 23.69
N GLU A 188 9.14 -11.72 24.36
CA GLU A 188 7.85 -11.47 23.69
C GLU A 188 7.94 -10.25 22.79
N LYS A 189 7.25 -10.30 21.64
CA LYS A 189 7.36 -9.26 20.62
C LYS A 189 6.37 -8.12 20.91
N LEU A 190 6.94 -6.95 21.16
CA LEU A 190 6.23 -5.70 21.42
C LEU A 190 5.14 -5.41 20.36
N PRO A 191 3.96 -4.89 20.77
CA PRO A 191 2.93 -4.38 19.88
C PRO A 191 3.46 -3.44 18.80
N ASN A 192 2.74 -3.34 17.69
CA ASN A 192 3.10 -2.39 16.62
C ASN A 192 2.54 -1.00 16.90
N ALA A 193 1.24 -0.88 17.19
CA ALA A 193 0.54 0.38 17.44
C ALA A 193 -0.76 0.10 18.20
N TYR A 194 -1.57 1.14 18.44
CA TYR A 194 -3.00 1.02 18.70
C TYR A 194 -3.73 2.33 18.38
N SER A 195 -5.03 2.23 18.17
CA SER A 195 -5.92 3.30 17.73
C SER A 195 -7.12 3.49 18.67
N ALA A 196 -7.74 4.67 18.62
CA ALA A 196 -9.03 4.94 19.25
C ALA A 196 -9.73 6.15 18.63
N ASN A 197 -11.07 6.10 18.55
CA ASN A 197 -11.90 7.22 18.07
C ASN A 197 -11.76 8.51 18.89
N GLU A 198 -11.42 8.41 20.17
CA GLU A 198 -11.21 9.52 21.09
C GLU A 198 -9.84 9.42 21.80
N ASP A 199 -9.05 10.48 21.65
CA ASP A 199 -7.81 10.78 22.35
C ASP A 199 -8.11 11.30 23.79
N PRO A 200 -7.35 10.88 24.82
CA PRO A 200 -7.64 11.26 26.19
C PRO A 200 -7.35 12.73 26.55
N ASP A 201 -6.53 13.44 25.78
CA ASP A 201 -6.15 14.83 26.09
C ASP A 201 -6.93 15.87 25.26
N ASP A 202 -7.34 15.54 24.02
CA ASP A 202 -8.05 16.48 23.14
C ASP A 202 -9.28 15.94 22.38
N GLY A 203 -9.61 14.65 22.50
CA GLY A 203 -10.85 14.07 21.98
C GLY A 203 -10.93 13.86 20.46
N TYR A 204 -9.84 14.10 19.71
CA TYR A 204 -9.76 13.70 18.30
C TYR A 204 -9.47 12.21 18.16
N SER A 205 -9.58 11.65 16.96
CA SER A 205 -9.21 10.25 16.74
C SER A 205 -7.68 10.09 16.74
N MET A 206 -7.18 9.10 17.48
CA MET A 206 -5.76 8.89 17.75
C MET A 206 -5.22 7.58 17.16
N ILE A 207 -3.93 7.60 16.80
CA ILE A 207 -3.11 6.40 16.62
C ILE A 207 -1.81 6.60 17.40
N ASN A 208 -1.50 5.68 18.31
CA ASN A 208 -0.25 5.66 19.06
C ASN A 208 0.64 4.52 18.53
N PHE A 209 1.81 4.88 18.00
CA PHE A 209 2.78 3.93 17.47
C PHE A 209 3.71 3.43 18.57
N CYS A 210 3.90 2.11 18.60
CA CYS A 210 4.76 1.41 19.54
C CYS A 210 6.12 1.06 18.88
N GLU A 211 7.06 0.55 19.68
CA GLU A 211 8.39 0.15 19.21
C GLU A 211 8.36 -0.97 18.15
N GLY A 212 7.33 -1.83 18.13
CA GLY A 212 7.17 -2.85 17.09
C GLY A 212 7.05 -2.24 15.68
N PHE A 213 6.26 -1.17 15.52
CA PHE A 213 6.09 -0.48 14.24
C PHE A 213 7.37 0.20 13.76
N ILE A 214 8.19 0.73 14.69
CA ILE A 214 9.48 1.34 14.35
C ILE A 214 10.45 0.34 13.70
N ASN A 215 10.35 -0.94 14.08
CA ASN A 215 11.17 -2.02 13.53
C ASN A 215 10.62 -2.59 12.20
N LEU A 216 9.49 -2.09 11.69
CA LEU A 216 8.93 -2.49 10.40
C LEU A 216 9.54 -1.68 9.23
N ARG A 217 9.64 -2.34 8.07
CA ARG A 217 10.06 -1.74 6.80
C ARG A 217 9.01 -0.73 6.31
N SER A 218 9.37 0.20 5.42
CA SER A 218 8.37 0.91 4.59
C SER A 218 7.79 0.01 3.49
N LEU A 219 6.74 0.42 2.79
CA LEU A 219 6.04 -0.43 1.81
C LEU A 219 6.98 -0.89 0.68
N THR A 220 7.76 0.02 0.12
CA THR A 220 8.77 -0.29 -0.92
C THR A 220 9.81 -1.30 -0.43
N ASN A 221 10.29 -1.15 0.81
CA ASN A 221 11.29 -2.05 1.41
C ASN A 221 10.69 -3.40 1.85
N GLY A 222 9.44 -3.42 2.30
CA GLY A 222 8.67 -4.64 2.58
C GLY A 222 8.43 -5.44 1.30
N TYR A 223 8.04 -4.76 0.23
CA TYR A 223 7.92 -5.35 -1.09
C TYR A 223 9.25 -5.94 -1.60
N ALA A 224 10.32 -5.12 -1.67
CA ALA A 224 11.61 -5.56 -2.17
C ALA A 224 12.21 -6.73 -1.36
N TYR A 225 11.99 -6.75 -0.03
CA TYR A 225 12.34 -7.88 0.81
C TYR A 225 11.51 -9.13 0.46
N GLY A 226 10.17 -9.03 0.41
CA GLY A 226 9.29 -10.15 0.10
C GLY A 226 9.52 -10.75 -1.28
N SER A 227 9.67 -9.92 -2.32
CA SER A 227 9.92 -10.35 -3.70
C SER A 227 11.33 -10.93 -3.89
N GLY A 228 12.30 -10.50 -3.08
CA GLY A 228 13.70 -10.97 -3.14
C GLY A 228 13.95 -12.33 -2.48
N LEU A 229 12.95 -12.95 -1.86
CA LEU A 229 13.08 -14.28 -1.25
C LEU A 229 12.97 -15.40 -2.31
N SER A 230 13.55 -16.57 -2.01
CA SER A 230 13.30 -17.78 -2.78
C SER A 230 11.86 -18.27 -2.57
N ALA A 231 11.36 -19.13 -3.48
CA ALA A 231 10.25 -20.02 -3.14
C ALA A 231 10.69 -20.94 -1.98
N PRO A 232 9.81 -21.29 -1.02
CA PRO A 232 8.40 -20.93 -0.91
C PRO A 232 8.14 -19.55 -0.27
N PHE A 233 9.15 -18.83 0.20
CA PHE A 233 8.95 -17.67 1.07
C PHE A 233 8.46 -16.40 0.38
N LYS A 234 8.86 -16.13 -0.88
CA LYS A 234 8.29 -15.02 -1.69
C LYS A 234 6.79 -15.15 -1.95
N TYR A 235 6.20 -16.32 -1.67
CA TYR A 235 4.79 -16.63 -1.86
C TYR A 235 3.95 -16.42 -0.61
N ARG A 236 4.56 -16.13 0.56
CA ARG A 236 3.85 -15.81 1.80
C ARG A 236 3.70 -14.29 1.94
N ILE A 237 2.46 -13.80 1.89
CA ILE A 237 2.10 -12.37 2.03
C ILE A 237 2.71 -11.72 3.29
N ASP A 238 2.89 -12.48 4.37
CA ASP A 238 3.51 -12.02 5.62
C ASP A 238 4.96 -11.54 5.47
N ARG A 239 5.67 -12.00 4.42
CA ARG A 239 7.01 -11.51 4.10
C ARG A 239 7.01 -10.10 3.49
N TYR A 240 5.84 -9.60 3.09
CA TYR A 240 5.63 -8.25 2.57
C TYR A 240 5.10 -7.28 3.66
N ASN A 241 4.84 -7.77 4.89
CA ASN A 241 4.31 -6.93 5.97
C ASN A 241 5.32 -5.82 6.37
N ASN A 242 4.80 -4.62 6.62
CA ASN A 242 5.52 -3.36 6.66
C ASN A 242 4.67 -2.28 7.39
N ARG A 243 5.26 -1.11 7.67
CA ARG A 243 4.61 -0.02 8.41
C ARG A 243 3.30 0.45 7.79
N ALA A 244 3.16 0.44 6.47
CA ALA A 244 1.94 0.86 5.80
C ALA A 244 0.76 -0.07 6.09
N THR A 245 0.99 -1.39 6.13
CA THR A 245 -0.03 -2.38 6.49
C THR A 245 -0.53 -2.17 7.90
N THR A 246 0.37 -1.94 8.87
CA THR A 246 -0.03 -1.58 10.25
C THR A 246 -0.78 -0.25 10.29
N PHE A 247 -0.33 0.80 9.59
CA PHE A 247 -1.05 2.07 9.58
C PHE A 247 -2.45 1.90 8.97
N PHE A 248 -2.58 1.09 7.92
CA PHE A 248 -3.87 0.75 7.29
C PHE A 248 -4.80 0.05 8.28
N HIS A 249 -4.30 -0.97 8.98
CA HIS A 249 -5.00 -1.68 10.06
C HIS A 249 -5.49 -0.71 11.15
N GLU A 250 -4.61 0.12 11.70
CA GLU A 250 -4.95 1.09 12.75
C GLU A 250 -5.97 2.15 12.33
N LEU A 251 -5.93 2.57 11.06
CA LEU A 251 -6.93 3.49 10.53
C LEU A 251 -8.32 2.85 10.50
N LEU A 252 -8.44 1.56 10.19
CA LEU A 252 -9.74 0.89 10.07
C LEU A 252 -10.51 0.78 11.39
N HIS A 253 -9.86 0.77 12.55
CA HIS A 253 -10.55 0.85 13.85
C HIS A 253 -11.13 2.24 14.15
N LEU A 254 -10.82 3.24 13.33
CA LEU A 254 -11.39 4.57 13.45
C LEU A 254 -12.66 4.67 12.61
N ASP A 255 -13.76 5.08 13.25
CA ASP A 255 -15.06 5.40 12.65
C ASP A 255 -14.90 6.33 11.44
N LEU A 256 -13.89 7.21 11.54
CA LEU A 256 -13.47 8.15 10.51
C LEU A 256 -13.08 7.48 9.19
N ALA A 257 -12.36 6.36 9.21
CA ALA A 257 -11.87 5.68 8.01
C ALA A 257 -12.75 4.50 7.60
N ALA A 258 -13.31 3.75 8.56
CA ALA A 258 -14.24 2.67 8.27
C ALA A 258 -15.67 3.14 7.92
N ASP A 259 -16.02 4.41 8.16
CA ASP A 259 -17.40 4.91 7.98
C ASP A 259 -18.38 4.04 8.79
N SER A 260 -18.03 3.84 10.07
CA SER A 260 -18.65 2.85 10.98
C SER A 260 -19.24 3.46 12.25
N ALA A 261 -19.38 4.79 12.31
CA ALA A 261 -19.83 5.51 13.50
C ALA A 261 -21.20 5.00 13.97
N ASN A 262 -21.28 4.50 15.22
CA ASN A 262 -22.47 3.84 15.77
C ASN A 262 -22.93 2.62 14.95
N ASN A 263 -21.98 1.88 14.34
CA ASN A 263 -22.21 0.78 13.40
C ASN A 263 -23.03 1.19 12.15
N ARG A 264 -22.77 2.37 11.58
CA ARG A 264 -23.44 2.88 10.37
C ARG A 264 -22.52 3.75 9.49
N PRO A 265 -22.66 3.67 8.15
CA PRO A 265 -23.33 2.62 7.38
C PRO A 265 -22.67 1.24 7.49
N ASN A 266 -21.40 1.18 7.89
CA ASN A 266 -20.65 -0.07 8.07
C ASN A 266 -20.66 -0.49 9.55
N PRO A 267 -20.56 -1.79 9.87
CA PRO A 267 -20.32 -2.23 11.25
C PRO A 267 -18.93 -1.78 11.72
N GLN A 268 -18.72 -1.76 13.05
CA GLN A 268 -17.42 -1.47 13.64
C GLN A 268 -16.40 -2.56 13.24
N THR A 269 -15.20 -2.11 12.85
CA THR A 269 -14.06 -2.96 12.50
C THR A 269 -13.15 -3.14 13.72
N ASP A 270 -12.99 -4.38 14.14
CA ASP A 270 -12.33 -4.82 15.37
C ASP A 270 -11.24 -5.85 15.06
N ASP A 271 -10.59 -6.34 16.11
CA ASP A 271 -9.66 -7.47 16.07
C ASP A 271 -10.41 -8.75 16.43
N LEU A 272 -10.76 -9.54 15.40
CA LEU A 272 -11.65 -10.69 15.61
C LEU A 272 -10.86 -11.90 16.12
N THR A 273 -11.30 -12.45 17.26
CA THR A 273 -10.78 -13.71 17.81
C THR A 273 -11.55 -14.89 17.23
N ILE A 274 -10.83 -15.86 16.66
CA ILE A 274 -11.36 -17.11 16.11
C ILE A 274 -10.97 -18.30 16.99
N ALA A 275 -11.89 -19.24 17.18
CA ALA A 275 -11.64 -20.55 17.78
C ALA A 275 -11.54 -21.59 16.66
N ILE A 276 -10.33 -22.03 16.33
CA ILE A 276 -10.05 -22.97 15.24
C ILE A 276 -10.12 -24.41 15.79
N LYS A 277 -10.91 -25.28 15.17
CA LYS A 277 -11.16 -26.63 15.68
C LYS A 277 -10.06 -27.63 15.33
N LEU A 278 -9.11 -27.89 16.24
CA LEU A 278 -7.92 -28.72 16.00
C LEU A 278 -8.13 -30.24 16.15
N GLY A 279 -9.37 -30.74 16.09
CA GLY A 279 -9.67 -32.16 16.23
C GLY A 279 -11.16 -32.47 16.40
N SER A 280 -11.48 -33.51 17.17
CA SER A 280 -12.87 -33.83 17.52
C SER A 280 -13.49 -32.81 18.47
N ASP A 281 -12.72 -32.37 19.47
CA ASP A 281 -13.19 -31.58 20.62
C ASP A 281 -12.25 -30.42 21.02
N ASP A 282 -11.00 -30.40 20.54
CA ASP A 282 -10.02 -29.35 20.85
C ASP A 282 -10.21 -28.10 19.97
N TYR A 283 -10.02 -26.92 20.56
CA TYR A 283 -10.03 -25.63 19.87
C TYR A 283 -8.82 -24.78 20.28
N GLU A 284 -8.20 -24.10 19.31
CA GLU A 284 -7.20 -23.06 19.55
C GLU A 284 -7.84 -21.68 19.33
N ASN A 285 -7.82 -20.84 20.37
CA ASN A 285 -8.25 -19.44 20.27
C ASN A 285 -7.08 -18.58 19.82
N THR A 286 -7.23 -17.89 18.69
CA THR A 286 -6.23 -16.97 18.12
C THR A 286 -6.89 -15.73 17.53
N ILE A 287 -6.17 -14.62 17.44
CA ILE A 287 -6.67 -13.43 16.73
C ILE A 287 -6.50 -13.67 15.21
N ALA A 288 -7.42 -13.17 14.40
CA ALA A 288 -7.38 -13.23 12.94
C ALA A 288 -6.29 -12.31 12.32
N TYR A 289 -5.06 -12.40 12.81
CA TYR A 289 -3.89 -11.60 12.43
C TYR A 289 -3.01 -12.30 11.39
N GLY A 290 -2.31 -11.49 10.59
CA GLY A 290 -1.43 -11.94 9.52
C GLY A 290 -2.12 -12.71 8.40
N GLY A 291 -1.33 -13.07 7.39
CA GLY A 291 -1.79 -13.66 6.14
C GLY A 291 -2.31 -15.09 6.21
N THR A 292 -2.31 -15.72 7.38
CA THR A 292 -2.84 -17.08 7.58
C THR A 292 -4.20 -17.06 8.28
N PHE A 293 -4.32 -16.40 9.43
CA PHE A 293 -5.59 -16.39 10.17
C PHE A 293 -6.66 -15.50 9.53
N THR A 294 -6.27 -14.43 8.82
CA THR A 294 -7.19 -13.67 7.94
C THR A 294 -7.83 -14.55 6.87
N LYS A 295 -7.06 -15.45 6.23
CA LYS A 295 -7.56 -16.40 5.21
C LYS A 295 -8.42 -17.51 5.81
N VAL A 296 -8.11 -17.96 7.03
CA VAL A 296 -8.98 -18.87 7.80
C VAL A 296 -10.33 -18.20 8.07
N LEU A 297 -10.33 -16.93 8.51
CA LEU A 297 -11.54 -16.15 8.74
C LEU A 297 -12.36 -15.95 7.44
N ALA A 298 -11.71 -15.58 6.33
CA ALA A 298 -12.35 -15.45 5.02
C ALA A 298 -12.92 -16.77 4.45
N ARG A 299 -12.61 -17.90 5.10
CA ARG A 299 -13.08 -19.24 4.74
C ARG A 299 -13.98 -19.88 5.79
N THR A 300 -14.47 -19.13 6.78
CA THR A 300 -15.53 -19.63 7.67
C THR A 300 -16.83 -19.90 6.90
N THR A 301 -17.62 -20.87 7.35
CA THR A 301 -18.92 -21.21 6.75
C THR A 301 -20.08 -20.33 7.23
N THR A 302 -19.91 -19.63 8.36
CA THR A 302 -20.92 -18.74 8.96
C THR A 302 -20.66 -17.29 8.54
N ASP A 303 -21.48 -16.76 7.62
CA ASP A 303 -21.44 -15.37 7.10
C ASP A 303 -20.03 -14.73 7.04
N PRO A 304 -19.10 -15.31 6.24
CA PRO A 304 -17.74 -14.78 6.15
C PRO A 304 -17.72 -13.30 5.72
N GLY A 305 -18.66 -12.87 4.88
CA GLY A 305 -18.81 -11.47 4.46
C GLY A 305 -18.98 -10.50 5.62
N TYR A 306 -19.84 -10.84 6.59
CA TYR A 306 -20.04 -10.01 7.78
C TYR A 306 -18.80 -9.97 8.70
N TYR A 307 -18.01 -11.04 8.77
CA TYR A 307 -16.81 -11.07 9.62
C TYR A 307 -15.57 -10.47 8.96
N VAL A 308 -15.32 -10.68 7.65
CA VAL A 308 -14.13 -10.09 6.98
C VAL A 308 -14.22 -8.57 6.88
N GLN A 309 -15.41 -8.00 6.71
CA GLN A 309 -15.60 -6.53 6.75
C GLN A 309 -15.39 -5.94 8.15
N ARG A 310 -15.40 -6.78 9.19
CA ARG A 310 -15.22 -6.42 10.59
C ARG A 310 -13.84 -6.75 11.15
N ASN A 311 -12.94 -7.37 10.40
CA ASN A 311 -11.57 -7.62 10.84
C ASN A 311 -10.59 -6.68 10.15
N ALA A 312 -9.92 -5.80 10.92
CA ALA A 312 -9.03 -4.77 10.35
C ALA A 312 -7.91 -5.39 9.49
N GLU A 313 -7.34 -6.49 9.96
CA GLU A 313 -6.27 -7.20 9.27
C GLU A 313 -6.73 -7.79 7.92
N ASN A 314 -7.96 -8.28 7.77
CA ASN A 314 -8.44 -8.82 6.49
C ASN A 314 -8.44 -7.74 5.39
N LEU A 315 -8.91 -6.54 5.72
CA LEU A 315 -8.98 -5.41 4.79
C LEU A 315 -7.58 -4.83 4.51
N ALA A 316 -6.71 -4.75 5.52
CA ALA A 316 -5.31 -4.33 5.36
C ALA A 316 -4.50 -5.33 4.52
N PHE A 317 -4.69 -6.64 4.72
CA PHE A 317 -4.03 -7.68 3.93
C PHE A 317 -4.61 -7.80 2.51
N PHE A 318 -5.91 -7.55 2.29
CA PHE A 318 -6.45 -7.38 0.95
C PHE A 318 -5.78 -6.22 0.21
N ALA A 319 -5.61 -5.05 0.84
CA ALA A 319 -4.95 -3.91 0.22
C ALA A 319 -3.44 -4.17 -0.05
N LEU A 320 -2.75 -4.86 0.87
CA LEU A 320 -1.36 -5.27 0.67
C LEU A 320 -1.23 -6.29 -0.46
N ALA A 321 -2.14 -7.27 -0.50
CA ALA A 321 -2.24 -8.27 -1.55
C ALA A 321 -2.39 -7.63 -2.94
N LYS A 322 -3.33 -6.67 -3.06
CA LYS A 322 -3.54 -5.87 -4.27
C LYS A 322 -2.30 -5.05 -4.66
N TYR A 323 -1.59 -4.46 -3.70
CA TYR A 323 -0.33 -3.78 -3.97
C TYR A 323 0.72 -4.74 -4.54
N VAL A 324 0.94 -5.90 -3.91
CA VAL A 324 1.90 -6.91 -4.39
C VAL A 324 1.51 -7.42 -5.79
N MET A 325 0.22 -7.71 -6.03
CA MET A 325 -0.28 -8.09 -7.36
C MET A 325 -0.03 -7.02 -8.42
N SER A 326 -0.19 -5.73 -8.09
CA SER A 326 0.05 -4.61 -9.01
C SER A 326 1.52 -4.50 -9.47
N LYS A 327 2.46 -5.02 -8.67
CA LYS A 327 3.90 -5.03 -8.98
C LYS A 327 4.34 -6.35 -9.65
N ASN A 328 3.79 -7.48 -9.22
CA ASN A 328 4.14 -8.82 -9.71
C ASN A 328 3.27 -9.33 -10.88
N GLY A 329 2.48 -8.47 -11.53
CA GLY A 329 1.61 -8.88 -12.65
C GLY A 329 0.58 -9.94 -12.25
N ASN A 330 -0.16 -9.68 -11.17
CA ASN A 330 -1.11 -10.58 -10.50
C ASN A 330 -0.49 -11.81 -9.80
N GLY A 331 0.84 -11.92 -9.73
CA GLY A 331 1.53 -12.93 -8.93
C GLY A 331 1.42 -12.69 -7.42
N LEU A 332 0.36 -13.20 -6.79
CA LEU A 332 0.25 -13.39 -5.34
C LEU A 332 -0.23 -14.81 -5.01
N TYR A 333 0.28 -15.35 -3.91
CA TYR A 333 0.30 -16.80 -3.65
C TYR A 333 -0.18 -17.17 -2.23
N LEU A 334 -0.20 -18.47 -1.98
CA LEU A 334 -0.99 -19.15 -0.96
C LEU A 334 -0.34 -19.24 0.42
N ASN A 335 -1.21 -19.37 1.42
CA ASN A 335 -0.97 -20.14 2.65
C ASN A 335 -2.38 -20.50 3.15
N THR A 336 -2.82 -21.75 3.31
CA THR A 336 -2.15 -23.06 3.35
C THR A 336 -2.90 -24.09 2.47
N ASN A 337 -2.40 -25.34 2.41
CA ASN A 337 -3.07 -26.53 1.88
C ASN A 337 -4.23 -27.02 2.78
N ALA A 338 -4.87 -26.10 3.52
CA ALA A 338 -6.03 -26.33 4.36
C ALA A 338 -7.30 -26.55 3.53
N THR A 339 -7.36 -27.65 2.77
CA THR A 339 -8.62 -28.24 2.30
C THR A 339 -9.48 -28.71 3.48
N ASP A 340 -8.88 -28.87 4.65
CA ASP A 340 -9.45 -29.24 5.94
C ASP A 340 -8.69 -28.45 7.03
N ILE A 341 -9.33 -28.17 8.17
CA ILE A 341 -8.69 -27.60 9.36
C ILE A 341 -7.63 -28.56 9.91
N SER A 342 -7.82 -29.88 9.76
CA SER A 342 -6.89 -30.90 10.27
C SER A 342 -5.45 -30.79 9.74
N THR A 343 -5.24 -30.18 8.55
CA THR A 343 -3.89 -29.98 7.99
C THR A 343 -3.21 -28.69 8.46
N LEU A 344 -3.93 -27.76 9.12
CA LEU A 344 -3.31 -26.58 9.73
C LEU A 344 -2.27 -26.99 10.79
N ASN A 345 -2.50 -28.06 11.55
CA ASN A 345 -1.55 -28.59 12.53
C ASN A 345 -0.16 -28.96 11.96
N PHE A 346 -0.01 -29.06 10.62
CA PHE A 346 1.27 -29.31 9.95
C PHE A 346 1.77 -28.14 9.08
N GLU A 347 0.90 -27.19 8.74
CA GLU A 347 1.24 -26.03 7.88
C GLU A 347 1.13 -24.66 8.57
N LEU A 348 0.65 -24.61 9.81
CA LEU A 348 0.97 -23.53 10.75
C LEU A 348 2.49 -23.35 10.73
N PRO A 349 3.01 -22.18 10.31
CA PRO A 349 4.42 -21.89 10.50
C PRO A 349 4.72 -21.95 12.00
N ASP A 350 5.94 -22.37 12.37
CA ASP A 350 6.53 -21.91 13.63
C ASP A 350 6.33 -20.38 13.68
N ILE A 351 5.52 -19.92 14.65
CA ILE A 351 4.74 -18.68 14.51
C ILE A 351 5.69 -17.49 14.52
N GLY A 352 6.09 -17.11 13.31
CA GLY A 352 7.36 -16.44 13.04
C GLY A 352 7.36 -14.97 13.37
N ASP A 353 7.30 -14.66 14.67
CA ASP A 353 7.42 -13.33 15.25
C ASP A 353 6.44 -12.31 14.67
N TYR A 354 5.15 -12.69 14.62
CA TYR A 354 4.08 -11.72 14.71
C TYR A 354 4.01 -11.13 16.12
N PRO A 355 3.65 -9.85 16.28
CA PRO A 355 3.41 -9.27 17.61
C PRO A 355 2.04 -9.78 18.08
N GLY A 356 2.06 -10.96 18.70
CA GLY A 356 0.89 -11.64 19.26
C GLY A 356 0.66 -11.33 20.74
N CYS A 357 1.37 -10.35 21.32
CA CYS A 357 0.91 -9.72 22.55
C CYS A 357 -0.49 -9.16 22.27
N VAL A 358 -1.46 -9.48 23.13
CA VAL A 358 -2.88 -9.14 22.90
C VAL A 358 -3.09 -7.63 22.94
N ASP A 359 -3.00 -7.02 21.77
CA ASP A 359 -3.62 -5.75 21.48
C ASP A 359 -5.13 -5.94 21.65
N ARG A 360 -5.69 -5.17 22.59
CA ARG A 360 -7.13 -5.11 22.91
C ARG A 360 -7.79 -6.41 23.43
N THR A 361 -7.37 -6.97 24.58
CA THR A 361 -8.31 -7.79 25.38
C THR A 361 -9.45 -6.98 26.02
N ASP A 362 -9.35 -5.65 26.01
CA ASP A 362 -10.38 -4.71 26.47
C ASP A 362 -11.34 -4.22 25.36
N GLN A 363 -11.06 -4.49 24.08
CA GLN A 363 -11.96 -4.15 22.96
C GLN A 363 -12.05 -5.18 21.81
N GLY A 364 -11.23 -6.24 21.79
CA GLY A 364 -11.45 -7.39 20.91
C GLY A 364 -12.85 -7.93 21.16
N SER A 365 -13.61 -8.16 20.09
CA SER A 365 -15.04 -8.41 20.25
C SER A 365 -15.27 -9.67 21.08
N GLY A 366 -16.02 -9.59 22.18
CA GLY A 366 -16.26 -10.72 23.09
C GLY A 366 -16.91 -11.95 22.40
N THR A 367 -17.42 -11.75 21.19
CA THR A 367 -17.69 -12.80 20.19
C THR A 367 -16.39 -13.49 19.74
N VAL A 368 -16.03 -14.59 20.39
CA VAL A 368 -15.11 -15.58 19.80
C VAL A 368 -15.86 -16.34 18.71
N LEU A 369 -15.38 -16.31 17.47
CA LEU A 369 -16.01 -16.98 16.34
C LEU A 369 -15.48 -18.42 16.19
N ALA A 370 -16.35 -19.42 16.40
CA ALA A 370 -16.00 -20.82 16.17
C ALA A 370 -15.88 -21.14 14.67
N VAL A 371 -14.66 -21.44 14.21
CA VAL A 371 -14.37 -21.94 12.86
C VAL A 371 -14.35 -23.47 12.92
N ASN A 372 -15.53 -24.06 12.77
CA ASN A 372 -15.76 -25.51 12.86
C ASN A 372 -15.42 -26.24 11.55
N ASP A 373 -15.67 -25.59 10.43
CA ASP A 373 -15.48 -26.09 9.06
C ASP A 373 -14.92 -24.95 8.21
N LEU A 374 -14.11 -25.29 7.20
CA LEU A 374 -13.70 -24.35 6.17
C LEU A 374 -14.52 -24.55 4.90
N VAL A 375 -14.81 -23.45 4.22
CA VAL A 375 -15.42 -23.46 2.88
C VAL A 375 -14.52 -24.29 1.95
N PRO A 376 -15.06 -25.32 1.28
CA PRO A 376 -14.28 -26.22 0.45
C PRO A 376 -13.78 -25.51 -0.80
N ILE A 377 -12.61 -25.92 -1.29
CA ILE A 377 -11.99 -25.33 -2.48
C ILE A 377 -12.85 -25.43 -3.75
N THR A 378 -13.82 -26.35 -3.79
CA THR A 378 -14.82 -26.47 -4.87
C THR A 378 -15.84 -25.34 -4.92
N ALA A 379 -15.91 -24.46 -3.91
CA ALA A 379 -16.72 -23.24 -3.92
C ALA A 379 -16.03 -22.05 -4.63
N TYR A 380 -14.76 -22.21 -5.03
CA TYR A 380 -13.97 -21.17 -5.69
C TYR A 380 -14.03 -21.29 -7.23
N PRO A 381 -13.78 -20.19 -7.97
CA PRO A 381 -13.69 -20.20 -9.43
C PRO A 381 -12.73 -21.28 -9.97
N PRO A 382 -13.10 -22.10 -10.98
CA PRO A 382 -12.29 -23.22 -11.45
C PRO A 382 -10.90 -22.84 -11.98
N ASP A 383 -10.76 -21.64 -12.52
CA ASP A 383 -9.51 -21.01 -12.93
C ASP A 383 -8.62 -20.69 -11.73
N TYR A 384 -9.14 -20.05 -10.67
CA TYR A 384 -8.42 -19.88 -9.40
C TYR A 384 -7.99 -21.23 -8.81
N VAL A 385 -8.87 -22.24 -8.80
CA VAL A 385 -8.55 -23.59 -8.31
C VAL A 385 -7.47 -24.27 -9.18
N SER A 386 -7.37 -23.92 -10.45
CA SER A 386 -6.32 -24.41 -11.35
C SER A 386 -5.00 -23.68 -11.11
N GLN A 387 -5.04 -22.36 -10.96
CA GLN A 387 -3.89 -21.52 -10.63
C GLN A 387 -3.28 -21.91 -9.27
N GLN A 388 -4.13 -22.13 -8.27
CA GLN A 388 -3.77 -22.65 -6.94
C GLN A 388 -3.01 -23.97 -7.03
N LYS A 389 -3.43 -24.91 -7.90
CA LYS A 389 -2.72 -26.20 -8.06
C LYS A 389 -1.33 -26.01 -8.65
N THR A 390 -1.17 -25.14 -9.64
CA THR A 390 0.15 -24.78 -10.20
C THR A 390 1.07 -24.21 -9.12
N TRP A 391 0.56 -23.27 -8.31
CA TRP A 391 1.29 -22.69 -7.19
C TRP A 391 1.68 -23.73 -6.12
N LEU A 392 0.77 -24.64 -5.76
CA LEU A 392 1.05 -25.75 -4.84
C LEU A 392 2.08 -26.74 -5.41
N GLN A 393 2.19 -26.87 -6.73
CA GLN A 393 3.20 -27.70 -7.38
C GLN A 393 4.59 -27.02 -7.36
N GLU A 394 4.66 -25.72 -7.65
CA GLU A 394 5.89 -24.92 -7.46
C GLU A 394 6.40 -24.94 -6.00
N LEU A 395 5.48 -24.94 -5.03
CA LEU A 395 5.80 -25.02 -3.61
C LEU A 395 6.35 -26.39 -3.17
N ARG A 396 5.96 -27.48 -3.86
CA ARG A 396 6.31 -28.86 -3.48
C ARG A 396 7.63 -29.33 -4.08
N ASP A 397 7.93 -28.96 -5.32
CA ASP A 397 9.15 -29.40 -6.02
C ASP A 397 10.11 -28.26 -6.41
N PRO A 398 10.78 -27.58 -5.45
CA PRO A 398 11.84 -26.60 -5.76
C PRO A 398 12.95 -27.16 -6.67
N ALA A 399 13.19 -28.47 -6.64
CA ALA A 399 14.16 -29.15 -7.48
C ALA A 399 13.64 -29.47 -8.90
N ALA A 400 12.33 -29.58 -9.14
CA ALA A 400 11.80 -29.84 -10.48
C ALA A 400 12.04 -28.65 -11.44
N GLN A 401 12.12 -27.43 -10.90
CA GLN A 401 12.54 -26.24 -11.67
C GLN A 401 14.01 -26.29 -12.13
N THR A 402 14.80 -27.31 -11.74
CA THR A 402 16.18 -27.54 -12.21
C THR A 402 16.33 -28.74 -13.15
N SER A 403 15.23 -29.37 -13.59
CA SER A 403 15.26 -30.67 -14.28
C SER A 403 14.77 -30.65 -15.75
N THR A 404 15.42 -29.85 -16.59
CA THR A 404 15.64 -30.15 -18.03
C THR A 404 16.95 -29.50 -18.48
N ASP A 405 17.59 -30.01 -19.53
CA ASP A 405 18.79 -29.42 -20.17
C ASP A 405 18.51 -28.11 -20.94
N ALA A 406 17.46 -27.36 -20.56
CA ALA A 406 17.18 -26.04 -21.09
C ALA A 406 18.28 -25.05 -20.61
N PRO A 407 18.89 -24.25 -21.51
CA PRO A 407 19.87 -23.26 -21.10
C PRO A 407 19.21 -22.22 -20.16
N PRO A 408 19.95 -21.73 -19.15
CA PRO A 408 19.38 -20.87 -18.11
C PRO A 408 18.84 -19.57 -18.70
N ASN A 409 17.68 -19.14 -18.18
CA ASN A 409 17.02 -17.91 -18.61
C ASN A 409 17.99 -16.72 -18.47
N THR A 410 18.24 -16.04 -19.58
CA THR A 410 19.30 -15.03 -19.70
C THR A 410 18.70 -13.75 -20.27
N ASN A 411 18.64 -12.71 -19.43
CA ASN A 411 18.05 -11.42 -19.77
C ASN A 411 19.15 -10.37 -20.03
N ALA A 412 19.38 -10.04 -21.30
CA ALA A 412 20.36 -9.04 -21.72
C ALA A 412 19.70 -7.66 -21.81
N CYS A 413 19.74 -6.92 -20.70
CA CYS A 413 19.24 -5.54 -20.63
C CYS A 413 19.99 -4.61 -21.59
N HIS A 414 19.29 -3.68 -22.24
CA HIS A 414 19.93 -2.66 -23.08
C HIS A 414 20.60 -1.53 -22.28
N GLY A 415 20.22 -1.36 -21.01
CA GLY A 415 20.87 -0.50 -20.03
C GLY A 415 20.35 0.95 -19.98
N ILE A 416 20.36 1.49 -18.76
CA ILE A 416 19.78 2.81 -18.38
C ILE A 416 20.44 4.02 -19.08
N SER A 417 21.59 3.82 -19.76
CA SER A 417 22.43 4.90 -20.29
C SER A 417 22.36 5.13 -21.80
N GLY A 418 21.45 4.45 -22.52
CA GLY A 418 21.27 4.62 -23.97
C GLY A 418 20.26 5.73 -24.32
N ASP A 419 20.46 6.42 -25.46
CA ASP A 419 19.56 7.48 -25.98
C ASP A 419 18.14 7.00 -26.41
N TYR A 420 17.71 5.81 -25.97
CA TYR A 420 16.52 5.10 -26.47
C TYR A 420 15.75 4.41 -25.34
N TRP A 421 14.51 4.84 -25.10
CA TRP A 421 13.57 4.18 -24.21
C TRP A 421 12.12 4.55 -24.57
N VAL A 422 11.20 3.73 -24.08
CA VAL A 422 9.76 4.00 -24.10
C VAL A 422 9.40 4.73 -22.81
N MET A 423 8.70 5.86 -22.92
CA MET A 423 8.32 6.70 -21.78
C MET A 423 7.21 6.06 -20.92
N SER A 424 6.23 5.42 -21.55
CA SER A 424 5.07 4.83 -20.88
C SER A 424 5.20 3.31 -20.75
N ARG A 425 5.38 2.82 -19.51
CA ARG A 425 5.34 1.39 -19.19
C ARG A 425 4.09 0.72 -19.75
N ASP A 426 2.92 1.28 -19.43
CA ASP A 426 1.66 0.58 -19.66
C ASP A 426 1.32 0.56 -21.15
N THR A 427 1.75 1.57 -21.91
CA THR A 427 1.75 1.53 -23.38
C THR A 427 2.66 0.42 -23.94
N ALA A 428 3.82 0.15 -23.34
CA ALA A 428 4.66 -0.98 -23.75
C ALA A 428 3.98 -2.33 -23.46
N VAL A 429 3.28 -2.45 -22.33
CA VAL A 429 2.52 -3.67 -21.96
C VAL A 429 1.31 -3.90 -22.87
N ASP A 430 0.55 -2.85 -23.21
CA ASP A 430 -0.56 -2.95 -24.17
C ASP A 430 -0.07 -3.33 -25.57
N ASN A 431 1.07 -2.79 -26.01
CA ASN A 431 1.73 -3.21 -27.25
C ASN A 431 2.15 -4.69 -27.21
N ALA A 432 2.70 -5.17 -26.08
CA ALA A 432 3.04 -6.57 -25.90
C ALA A 432 1.80 -7.49 -25.92
N LYS A 433 0.69 -7.02 -25.36
CA LYS A 433 -0.60 -7.73 -25.37
C LYS A 433 -1.17 -7.88 -26.77
N ASP A 434 -1.14 -6.83 -27.60
CA ASP A 434 -1.47 -6.92 -29.03
C ASP A 434 -0.47 -7.82 -29.79
N PHE A 435 0.82 -7.68 -29.51
CA PHE A 435 1.89 -8.43 -30.17
C PHE A 435 1.78 -9.95 -29.95
N CYS A 436 1.48 -10.38 -28.71
CA CYS A 436 1.26 -11.79 -28.40
C CYS A 436 -0.08 -12.33 -28.93
N ALA A 437 -1.04 -11.46 -29.27
CA ALA A 437 -2.32 -11.83 -29.88
C ALA A 437 -2.27 -11.99 -31.42
N GLN A 438 -1.12 -11.74 -32.06
CA GLN A 438 -0.94 -11.77 -33.52
C GLN A 438 0.20 -12.72 -33.96
N THR A 439 0.47 -12.83 -35.27
CA THR A 439 1.30 -13.91 -35.86
C THR A 439 2.70 -13.47 -36.30
N ASP A 440 2.92 -12.19 -36.53
CA ASP A 440 4.18 -11.68 -37.07
C ASP A 440 5.26 -11.73 -35.98
N LYS A 441 6.42 -12.32 -36.29
CA LYS A 441 7.54 -12.46 -35.34
C LYS A 441 8.16 -11.14 -34.89
N THR A 442 7.91 -10.05 -35.63
CA THR A 442 8.44 -8.72 -35.34
C THR A 442 7.40 -7.67 -35.73
N LYS A 443 7.11 -6.72 -34.85
CA LYS A 443 6.15 -5.63 -35.13
C LYS A 443 6.56 -4.33 -34.44
N LYS A 444 6.39 -3.22 -35.16
CA LYS A 444 6.65 -1.86 -34.66
C LYS A 444 5.36 -1.21 -34.17
N TYR A 445 5.48 -0.41 -33.12
CA TYR A 445 4.39 0.30 -32.46
C TYR A 445 4.72 1.77 -32.28
N ASN A 446 3.68 2.62 -32.30
CA ASN A 446 3.75 4.05 -32.00
C ASN A 446 4.78 4.87 -32.82
N ALA A 447 4.89 4.59 -34.11
CA ALA A 447 5.83 5.24 -35.03
C ALA A 447 5.81 6.77 -34.93
N GLY A 448 6.98 7.39 -34.78
CA GLY A 448 7.16 8.84 -34.66
C GLY A 448 6.83 9.43 -33.28
N SER A 449 6.76 8.61 -32.22
CA SER A 449 6.43 9.07 -30.85
C SER A 449 7.51 8.75 -29.82
N VAL A 450 7.40 9.34 -28.62
CA VAL A 450 8.23 9.00 -27.44
C VAL A 450 8.00 7.57 -26.89
N ASN A 451 7.06 6.83 -27.46
CA ASN A 451 6.78 5.43 -27.15
C ASN A 451 7.03 4.49 -28.34
N GLU A 452 7.77 4.95 -29.37
CA GLU A 452 8.09 4.10 -30.52
C GLU A 452 9.01 2.95 -30.12
N LEU A 453 8.58 1.72 -30.44
CA LEU A 453 9.27 0.48 -30.10
C LEU A 453 9.06 -0.60 -31.16
N GLU A 454 9.94 -1.58 -31.17
CA GLU A 454 9.80 -2.85 -31.89
C GLU A 454 9.77 -4.00 -30.89
N LEU A 455 8.77 -4.87 -31.01
CA LEU A 455 8.72 -6.15 -30.30
C LEU A 455 9.06 -7.26 -31.27
N SER A 456 9.81 -8.26 -30.81
CA SER A 456 10.01 -9.50 -31.57
C SER A 456 10.07 -10.75 -30.68
N VAL A 457 9.51 -11.85 -31.19
CA VAL A 457 9.58 -13.19 -30.61
C VAL A 457 9.92 -14.21 -31.67
N ARG A 458 10.87 -15.10 -31.35
CA ARG A 458 11.21 -16.27 -32.16
C ARG A 458 11.56 -17.47 -31.27
N LYS A 459 11.24 -18.67 -31.75
CA LYS A 459 11.82 -19.89 -31.21
C LYS A 459 13.19 -20.10 -31.86
N LEU A 460 14.20 -20.47 -31.08
CA LEU A 460 15.60 -20.55 -31.54
C LEU A 460 15.91 -21.80 -32.38
N ASP A 461 15.10 -22.86 -32.28
CA ASP A 461 15.23 -24.14 -33.00
C ASP A 461 14.09 -24.41 -34.01
N ASP A 462 13.03 -23.60 -34.04
CA ASP A 462 11.90 -23.73 -34.98
C ASP A 462 11.42 -22.38 -35.52
N ASP A 463 11.94 -21.98 -36.68
CA ASP A 463 11.56 -20.76 -37.38
C ASP A 463 10.14 -20.79 -38.00
N SER A 464 9.33 -21.84 -37.78
CA SER A 464 7.88 -21.79 -38.07
C SER A 464 7.07 -21.08 -36.98
N LYS A 465 7.66 -20.86 -35.80
CA LYS A 465 6.95 -20.44 -34.58
C LYS A 465 6.96 -18.93 -34.35
N GLY A 466 5.83 -18.42 -33.87
CA GLY A 466 5.60 -16.99 -33.60
C GLY A 466 5.05 -16.70 -32.19
N PRO A 467 4.59 -15.45 -31.93
CA PRO A 467 4.16 -15.03 -30.60
C PRO A 467 3.04 -15.87 -29.97
N LYS A 468 2.13 -16.41 -30.79
CA LYS A 468 1.03 -17.30 -30.35
C LYS A 468 1.48 -18.69 -29.90
N ASP A 469 2.62 -19.17 -30.39
CA ASP A 469 3.20 -20.44 -29.97
C ASP A 469 4.06 -20.29 -28.70
N ALA A 470 4.39 -19.06 -28.30
CA ALA A 470 5.32 -18.78 -27.21
C ALA A 470 4.65 -18.90 -25.82
N PRO A 471 5.18 -19.75 -24.92
CA PRO A 471 4.59 -19.97 -23.60
C PRO A 471 4.70 -18.70 -22.76
N ASP A 472 3.55 -18.24 -22.26
CA ASP A 472 3.41 -16.98 -21.51
C ASP A 472 4.03 -15.75 -22.21
N CYS A 473 3.80 -15.61 -23.53
CA CYS A 473 4.34 -14.50 -24.31
C CYS A 473 4.18 -13.12 -23.62
N LEU A 474 3.01 -12.83 -23.03
CA LEU A 474 2.75 -11.56 -22.37
C LEU A 474 3.50 -11.43 -21.02
N GLY A 475 3.52 -12.47 -20.18
CA GLY A 475 4.24 -12.42 -18.90
C GLY A 475 5.75 -12.37 -19.09
N GLN A 476 6.31 -13.03 -20.10
CA GLN A 476 7.72 -12.91 -20.46
C GLN A 476 8.06 -11.47 -20.91
N PHE A 477 7.22 -10.86 -21.75
CA PHE A 477 7.41 -9.45 -22.14
C PHE A 477 7.29 -8.50 -20.96
N GLN A 478 6.20 -8.58 -20.19
CA GLN A 478 5.95 -7.67 -19.07
C GLN A 478 7.02 -7.82 -17.99
N ASN A 479 7.14 -9.02 -17.41
CA ASN A 479 7.87 -9.22 -16.16
C ASN A 479 9.40 -9.22 -16.36
N ALA A 480 9.90 -9.60 -17.53
CA ALA A 480 11.34 -9.70 -17.79
C ALA A 480 11.87 -8.70 -18.83
N VAL A 481 11.17 -8.49 -19.95
CA VAL A 481 11.66 -7.62 -21.03
C VAL A 481 11.33 -6.13 -20.80
N ILE A 482 10.21 -5.84 -20.14
CA ILE A 482 9.73 -4.47 -19.86
C ILE A 482 10.06 -4.06 -18.41
N ASP A 483 9.78 -4.90 -17.41
CA ASP A 483 10.00 -4.58 -16.00
C ASP A 483 11.31 -5.14 -15.43
N GLY A 484 11.72 -6.34 -15.84
CA GLY A 484 12.89 -7.05 -15.29
C GLY A 484 14.26 -6.45 -15.61
N CYS A 485 14.30 -5.45 -16.50
CA CYS A 485 15.46 -4.57 -16.68
C CYS A 485 15.08 -3.17 -16.22
N ASP A 486 15.63 -2.77 -15.07
CA ASP A 486 15.62 -1.41 -14.53
C ASP A 486 14.24 -0.79 -14.24
N GLY A 487 13.15 -1.56 -14.38
CA GLY A 487 11.76 -1.11 -14.30
C GLY A 487 11.24 -0.74 -12.91
N ALA A 488 12.13 -0.60 -11.93
CA ALA A 488 11.85 -0.18 -10.56
C ALA A 488 13.06 0.46 -9.86
N ASP A 489 14.14 0.82 -10.58
CA ASP A 489 15.32 1.46 -9.96
C ASP A 489 15.00 2.93 -9.58
N PRO A 490 14.90 3.27 -8.28
CA PRO A 490 14.49 4.61 -7.85
C PRO A 490 15.62 5.64 -7.91
N VAL A 491 16.85 5.23 -8.20
CA VAL A 491 18.06 6.07 -8.23
C VAL A 491 18.43 6.42 -9.66
N ASN A 492 18.46 5.43 -10.55
CA ASN A 492 18.89 5.59 -11.95
C ASN A 492 17.73 5.64 -12.95
N ASN A 493 16.53 5.17 -12.56
CA ASN A 493 15.33 5.20 -13.41
C ASN A 493 14.07 5.68 -12.64
N PRO A 494 14.12 6.83 -11.93
CA PRO A 494 13.01 7.29 -11.08
C PRO A 494 11.70 7.57 -11.84
N HIS A 495 11.75 7.69 -13.17
CA HIS A 495 10.58 7.87 -14.04
C HIS A 495 10.03 6.55 -14.62
N ASN A 496 10.64 5.39 -14.31
CA ASN A 496 10.26 4.05 -14.80
C ASN A 496 10.19 3.94 -16.34
N TYR A 497 11.19 4.50 -17.01
CA TYR A 497 11.37 4.38 -18.46
C TYR A 497 11.87 3.00 -18.87
N LYS A 498 11.49 2.58 -20.07
CA LYS A 498 11.71 1.20 -20.53
C LYS A 498 12.72 1.13 -21.67
N PHE A 499 13.96 0.84 -21.30
CA PHE A 499 15.11 0.64 -22.19
C PHE A 499 15.03 -0.71 -22.95
N GLY A 500 14.26 -1.65 -22.42
CA GLY A 500 14.06 -2.97 -23.01
C GLY A 500 15.25 -3.90 -22.84
N SER A 501 15.10 -5.11 -23.37
CA SER A 501 16.10 -6.18 -23.29
C SER A 501 15.94 -7.18 -24.42
N THR A 502 16.86 -8.14 -24.45
CA THR A 502 16.69 -9.44 -25.11
C THR A 502 16.71 -10.55 -24.07
N LEU A 503 15.57 -11.19 -23.81
CA LEU A 503 15.43 -12.36 -22.95
C LEU A 503 15.51 -13.64 -23.77
N THR A 504 16.42 -14.54 -23.41
CA THR A 504 16.38 -15.95 -23.86
C THR A 504 15.83 -16.81 -22.72
N ALA A 505 14.76 -17.57 -22.97
CA ALA A 505 14.12 -18.44 -21.98
C ALA A 505 13.46 -19.67 -22.66
N GLY A 506 13.72 -20.89 -22.17
CA GLY A 506 13.09 -22.11 -22.71
C GLY A 506 13.27 -22.35 -24.22
N GLY A 507 14.41 -21.90 -24.79
CA GLY A 507 14.68 -21.93 -26.24
C GLY A 507 13.90 -20.91 -27.07
N TRP A 508 13.28 -19.91 -26.42
CA TRP A 508 12.67 -18.74 -27.06
C TRP A 508 13.54 -17.51 -26.83
N GLU A 509 13.47 -16.56 -27.76
CA GLU A 509 14.00 -15.21 -27.61
C GLU A 509 12.82 -14.21 -27.66
N PHE A 510 12.70 -13.39 -26.62
CA PHE A 510 11.75 -12.27 -26.50
C PHE A 510 12.54 -10.97 -26.45
N LYS A 511 12.19 -9.97 -27.25
CA LYS A 511 12.96 -8.71 -27.33
C LYS A 511 12.08 -7.49 -27.51
N MET A 512 12.36 -6.44 -26.75
CA MET A 512 11.83 -5.09 -26.98
C MET A 512 12.98 -4.14 -27.29
N THR A 513 12.96 -3.54 -28.48
CA THR A 513 13.90 -2.49 -28.88
C THR A 513 13.16 -1.15 -28.93
N PRO A 514 13.38 -0.22 -27.99
CA PRO A 514 12.92 1.16 -28.16
C PRO A 514 13.57 1.77 -29.39
N LEU A 515 12.76 2.42 -30.24
CA LEU A 515 13.21 3.03 -31.50
C LEU A 515 13.24 4.55 -31.44
N SER A 516 12.46 5.14 -30.53
CA SER A 516 12.45 6.58 -30.31
C SER A 516 13.81 7.04 -29.81
N LYS A 517 14.61 7.69 -30.68
CA LYS A 517 15.82 8.37 -30.20
C LYS A 517 15.39 9.62 -29.46
N GLN A 518 15.57 9.59 -28.15
CA GLN A 518 15.20 10.66 -27.26
C GLN A 518 16.29 11.73 -27.33
N VAL A 519 15.94 12.92 -27.83
CA VAL A 519 16.93 14.01 -27.97
C VAL A 519 17.20 14.59 -26.59
N ASN A 520 18.46 14.52 -26.17
CA ASN A 520 18.91 15.22 -24.97
C ASN A 520 18.79 16.73 -25.23
N GLU A 521 17.96 17.41 -24.46
CA GLU A 521 17.67 18.84 -24.62
C GLU A 521 17.76 19.50 -23.25
N VAL A 522 18.52 20.60 -23.20
CA VAL A 522 18.54 21.50 -22.05
C VAL A 522 18.23 22.90 -22.54
N ASN A 523 17.17 23.48 -22.00
CA ASN A 523 16.86 24.90 -22.18
C ASN A 523 17.25 25.67 -20.92
N CYS A 524 17.63 26.92 -21.09
CA CYS A 524 18.35 27.67 -20.07
C CYS A 524 18.19 29.17 -20.27
N ASP A 525 17.72 29.88 -19.26
CA ASP A 525 17.78 31.35 -19.19
C ASP A 525 18.66 31.81 -18.02
N VAL A 526 19.30 32.96 -18.19
CA VAL A 526 20.12 33.60 -17.16
C VAL A 526 19.79 35.09 -17.08
N SER A 527 18.66 35.37 -16.41
CA SER A 527 18.15 36.72 -16.21
C SER A 527 18.90 37.47 -15.09
N TYR A 528 19.02 38.79 -15.22
CA TYR A 528 19.68 39.64 -14.23
C TYR A 528 18.65 40.18 -13.22
N LYS A 529 18.92 40.05 -11.92
CA LYS A 529 18.01 40.44 -10.83
C LYS A 529 18.72 41.35 -9.82
N PHE A 530 18.92 42.61 -10.20
CA PHE A 530 19.49 43.72 -9.42
C PHE A 530 20.90 43.54 -8.83
N TRP A 531 21.14 42.51 -8.00
CA TRP A 531 22.41 42.18 -7.36
C TRP A 531 22.90 40.74 -7.63
N TYR A 532 22.14 39.91 -8.35
CA TYR A 532 22.50 38.53 -8.73
C TYR A 532 22.07 38.17 -10.16
N ASN A 533 22.63 37.09 -10.70
CA ASN A 533 22.08 36.37 -11.85
C ASN A 533 21.11 35.30 -11.33
N GLN A 534 19.86 35.33 -11.78
CA GLN A 534 18.92 34.21 -11.64
C GLN A 534 19.10 33.29 -12.84
N VAL A 535 19.48 32.05 -12.56
CA VAL A 535 19.68 30.99 -13.54
C VAL A 535 18.49 30.05 -13.44
N GLU A 536 17.83 29.78 -14.56
CA GLU A 536 16.75 28.80 -14.68
C GLU A 536 17.13 27.81 -15.78
N ILE A 537 17.15 26.53 -15.43
CA ILE A 537 17.55 25.44 -16.32
C ILE A 537 16.42 24.42 -16.32
N ARG A 538 15.93 24.04 -17.50
CA ARG A 538 15.03 22.89 -17.66
C ARG A 538 15.65 21.91 -18.61
N GLY A 539 15.49 20.62 -18.33
CA GLY A 539 16.00 19.61 -19.25
C GLY A 539 15.19 18.34 -19.24
N LYS A 540 15.44 17.55 -20.27
CA LYS A 540 15.07 16.13 -20.34
C LYS A 540 16.32 15.36 -20.73
N ASN A 541 16.36 14.10 -20.32
CA ASN A 541 17.26 13.08 -20.84
C ASN A 541 18.73 13.34 -20.46
N LEU A 542 18.98 13.89 -19.27
CA LEU A 542 20.34 13.88 -18.70
C LEU A 542 20.57 12.51 -18.04
N PRO A 543 21.76 11.91 -18.20
CA PRO A 543 22.08 10.67 -17.49
C PRO A 543 21.99 10.88 -15.97
N ASP A 544 21.10 10.14 -15.29
CA ASP A 544 20.86 10.36 -13.86
C ASP A 544 22.11 10.11 -12.99
N ALA A 545 23.00 9.21 -13.43
CA ALA A 545 24.33 9.00 -12.85
C ALA A 545 25.29 10.22 -12.94
N LYS A 546 24.99 11.22 -13.78
CA LYS A 546 25.66 12.52 -13.81
C LYS A 546 24.85 13.65 -13.17
N LEU A 547 23.52 13.62 -13.32
CA LEU A 547 22.63 14.66 -12.80
C LEU A 547 22.52 14.58 -11.26
N GLY A 548 22.39 13.36 -10.73
CA GLY A 548 21.99 13.09 -9.35
C GLY A 548 20.46 13.10 -9.17
N ALA A 549 19.97 12.39 -8.16
CA ALA A 549 18.54 12.27 -7.89
C ALA A 549 17.88 13.66 -7.71
N ASN A 550 18.54 14.55 -6.96
CA ASN A 550 18.11 15.92 -6.67
C ASN A 550 19.01 16.97 -7.39
N GLY A 551 19.57 16.61 -8.55
CA GLY A 551 20.41 17.49 -9.35
C GLY A 551 21.77 17.82 -8.73
N GLU A 552 22.29 16.99 -7.82
CA GLU A 552 23.53 17.22 -7.07
C GLU A 552 24.76 17.41 -7.97
N GLY A 553 24.82 16.69 -9.10
CA GLY A 553 25.90 16.82 -10.07
C GLY A 553 25.82 18.14 -10.85
N LEU A 554 24.63 18.52 -11.32
CA LEU A 554 24.41 19.83 -11.94
C LEU A 554 24.69 20.96 -10.94
N ARG A 555 24.25 20.83 -9.68
CA ARG A 555 24.54 21.77 -8.60
C ARG A 555 26.03 21.98 -8.40
N LYS A 556 26.80 20.88 -8.36
CA LYS A 556 28.26 20.91 -8.18
C LYS A 556 28.97 21.65 -9.31
N GLU A 557 28.61 21.36 -10.57
CA GLU A 557 29.20 22.05 -11.72
C GLU A 557 28.80 23.55 -11.76
N ILE A 558 27.57 23.87 -11.32
CA ILE A 558 27.07 25.26 -11.22
C ILE A 558 27.74 26.04 -10.08
N ASP A 559 28.02 25.44 -8.93
CA ASP A 559 28.76 26.06 -7.82
C ASP A 559 30.21 26.38 -8.23
N GLY A 560 30.80 25.54 -9.11
CA GLY A 560 32.08 25.81 -9.76
C GLY A 560 32.12 27.08 -10.63
N CYS A 561 30.96 27.67 -10.95
CA CYS A 561 30.87 28.93 -11.69
C CYS A 561 30.92 30.18 -10.80
N GLY A 562 30.82 30.04 -9.47
CA GLY A 562 30.83 31.15 -8.52
C GLY A 562 29.79 30.95 -7.41
N ALA A 563 29.87 31.78 -6.36
CA ALA A 563 29.10 31.58 -5.12
C ALA A 563 27.59 31.34 -5.35
N LEU A 564 27.15 30.12 -5.04
CA LEU A 564 25.77 29.67 -5.18
C LEU A 564 24.94 30.06 -3.95
N THR A 565 24.31 31.24 -4.01
CA THR A 565 23.57 31.82 -2.86
C THR A 565 22.17 31.24 -2.66
N LYS A 566 21.64 30.54 -3.67
CA LYS A 566 20.38 29.78 -3.61
C LYS A 566 20.43 28.65 -4.65
N TRP A 567 19.89 27.49 -4.29
CA TRP A 567 19.67 26.35 -5.18
C TRP A 567 18.26 25.82 -4.97
N ASN A 568 17.63 25.36 -6.05
CA ASN A 568 16.42 24.56 -6.05
C ASN A 568 16.50 23.56 -7.20
N PHE A 569 16.04 22.32 -7.00
CA PHE A 569 15.92 21.32 -8.05
C PHE A 569 14.67 20.50 -7.81
N GLU A 570 13.88 20.30 -8.86
CA GLU A 570 12.61 19.60 -8.85
C GLU A 570 12.53 18.68 -10.06
N ARG A 571 12.14 17.41 -9.85
CA ARG A 571 11.70 16.54 -10.95
C ARG A 571 10.31 17.02 -11.39
N THR A 572 10.07 17.13 -12.69
CA THR A 572 8.82 17.63 -13.28
C THR A 572 8.12 16.55 -14.11
N PRO A 573 7.68 15.42 -13.50
CA PRO A 573 7.13 14.27 -14.24
C PRO A 573 5.84 14.58 -15.02
N ASP A 574 5.11 15.64 -14.64
CA ASP A 574 3.90 16.10 -15.33
C ASP A 574 4.19 17.16 -16.45
N ASP A 575 5.43 17.62 -16.62
CA ASP A 575 5.83 18.52 -17.72
C ASP A 575 6.19 17.69 -18.96
N CYS A 576 5.38 17.80 -20.02
CA CYS A 576 5.55 17.02 -21.25
C CYS A 576 6.78 17.41 -22.09
N CYS A 577 7.47 18.51 -21.74
CA CYS A 577 8.66 19.00 -22.43
C CYS A 577 9.95 18.76 -21.63
N PHE A 578 9.88 18.70 -20.31
CA PHE A 578 11.05 18.66 -19.41
C PHE A 578 10.84 17.70 -18.24
N GLN A 579 11.85 16.88 -17.92
CA GLN A 579 11.80 15.92 -16.80
C GLN A 579 12.25 16.53 -15.47
N TRP A 580 12.97 17.65 -15.52
CA TRP A 580 13.44 18.37 -14.34
C TRP A 580 13.59 19.87 -14.60
N TYR A 581 13.52 20.61 -13.49
CA TYR A 581 13.75 22.05 -13.40
C TYR A 581 14.78 22.33 -12.29
N ALA A 582 15.74 23.19 -12.58
CA ALA A 582 16.73 23.68 -11.63
C ALA A 582 16.75 25.21 -11.64
N MET A 583 16.89 25.81 -10.46
CA MET A 583 17.02 27.26 -10.31
C MET A 583 18.15 27.60 -9.34
N ALA A 584 18.99 28.55 -9.74
CA ALA A 584 20.19 28.96 -9.00
C ALA A 584 20.34 30.47 -8.94
N HIS A 585 20.84 30.99 -7.81
CA HIS A 585 21.26 32.40 -7.68
C HIS A 585 22.78 32.47 -7.64
N LEU A 586 23.39 33.01 -8.70
CA LEU A 586 24.85 33.20 -8.83
C LEU A 586 25.24 34.67 -8.77
N ASN A 587 26.52 34.92 -8.46
CA ASN A 587 27.14 36.22 -8.64
C ASN A 587 27.02 36.75 -10.09
N ILE A 588 27.17 38.06 -10.25
CA ILE A 588 27.16 38.74 -11.56
C ILE A 588 28.37 38.28 -12.39
N GLY A 589 28.19 38.13 -13.70
CA GLY A 589 29.25 37.75 -14.66
C GLY A 589 29.40 36.25 -14.99
N THR A 590 28.72 35.35 -14.28
CA THR A 590 28.91 33.88 -14.38
C THR A 590 28.33 33.19 -15.64
N LYS A 591 27.70 33.93 -16.55
CA LYS A 591 26.83 33.42 -17.63
C LYS A 591 27.45 32.34 -18.51
N ASP A 592 28.61 32.60 -19.13
CA ASP A 592 29.27 31.64 -20.03
C ASP A 592 29.72 30.35 -19.33
N CYS A 593 29.82 30.35 -17.99
CA CYS A 593 30.12 29.17 -17.21
C CYS A 593 28.90 28.27 -17.03
N VAL A 594 27.69 28.83 -16.81
CA VAL A 594 26.45 28.06 -16.62
C VAL A 594 26.21 27.07 -17.76
N GLY A 595 26.40 27.50 -19.01
CA GLY A 595 26.28 26.59 -20.17
C GLY A 595 27.31 25.47 -20.16
N ARG A 596 28.56 25.74 -19.72
CA ARG A 596 29.59 24.69 -19.59
C ARG A 596 29.30 23.74 -18.42
N ALA A 597 28.73 24.24 -17.33
CA ALA A 597 28.33 23.41 -16.19
C ALA A 597 27.21 22.44 -16.55
N VAL A 598 26.22 22.89 -17.34
CA VAL A 598 25.18 22.04 -17.94
C VAL A 598 25.78 20.94 -18.83
N GLU A 599 26.74 21.30 -19.69
CA GLU A 599 27.44 20.39 -20.59
C GLU A 599 28.29 19.35 -19.81
N SER A 600 29.05 19.77 -18.78
CA SER A 600 29.75 18.89 -17.84
C SER A 600 28.81 17.88 -17.17
N ALA A 601 27.67 18.38 -16.65
CA ALA A 601 26.63 17.60 -15.96
C ALA A 601 25.87 16.62 -16.88
N GLY A 602 26.22 16.54 -18.17
CA GLY A 602 25.67 15.57 -19.11
C GLY A 602 24.59 16.09 -20.05
N GLY A 603 24.34 17.40 -20.07
CA GLY A 603 23.55 18.02 -21.13
C GLY A 603 24.19 17.82 -22.51
N SER A 604 23.36 17.78 -23.55
CA SER A 604 23.78 17.64 -24.96
C SER A 604 24.65 18.79 -25.50
N GLY A 605 24.77 19.86 -24.73
CA GLY A 605 25.50 21.07 -25.04
C GLY A 605 25.13 22.16 -24.04
N LYS A 606 25.44 23.41 -24.38
CA LYS A 606 25.35 24.57 -23.47
C LYS A 606 23.93 25.15 -23.31
N GLY A 607 22.94 24.52 -23.95
CA GLY A 607 21.58 25.03 -24.06
C GLY A 607 21.53 26.47 -24.57
N ASN A 608 20.50 27.21 -24.19
CA ASN A 608 20.39 28.66 -24.44
C ASN A 608 21.11 29.53 -23.40
N CYS A 609 22.02 28.99 -22.57
CA CYS A 609 22.73 29.71 -21.50
C CYS A 609 23.68 30.85 -22.00
N HIS A 610 23.62 31.25 -23.27
CA HIS A 610 24.44 32.30 -23.89
C HIS A 610 24.06 33.74 -23.51
N GLY A 611 23.08 33.89 -22.61
CA GLY A 611 22.77 35.14 -21.92
C GLY A 611 21.77 36.07 -22.64
N PRO A 612 21.22 37.06 -21.91
CA PRO A 612 20.15 37.92 -22.40
C PRO A 612 20.66 38.83 -23.51
N GLY A 613 20.07 38.69 -24.69
CA GLY A 613 20.41 39.46 -25.89
C GLY A 613 20.48 38.59 -27.15
N LYS A 614 20.95 37.34 -27.03
CA LYS A 614 20.93 36.37 -28.14
C LYS A 614 19.65 35.52 -28.14
N ARG A 615 18.49 36.18 -28.22
CA ARG A 615 17.28 35.49 -28.71
C ARG A 615 17.54 35.14 -30.18
N GLN A 616 17.57 33.85 -30.55
CA GLN A 616 17.45 33.49 -31.97
C GLN A 616 16.02 33.82 -32.41
N VAL A 617 15.86 34.88 -33.20
CA VAL A 617 14.53 35.41 -33.57
C VAL A 617 13.89 34.64 -34.74
N ASN A 618 14.30 33.39 -34.96
CA ASN A 618 13.57 32.43 -35.79
C ASN A 618 12.57 31.73 -34.85
N GLY A 619 11.38 32.32 -34.73
CA GLY A 619 10.54 32.15 -33.55
C GLY A 619 9.73 30.85 -33.48
N THR A 620 10.10 29.98 -32.53
CA THR A 620 9.20 29.08 -31.78
C THR A 620 9.58 29.01 -30.29
N ASP A 621 10.88 29.08 -29.97
CA ASP A 621 11.40 28.57 -28.69
C ASP A 621 11.62 29.66 -27.60
N ALA A 622 10.84 30.75 -27.64
CA ALA A 622 10.97 31.82 -26.65
C ALA A 622 10.59 31.34 -25.24
N VAL A 623 11.30 31.82 -24.21
CA VAL A 623 10.96 31.52 -22.80
C VAL A 623 9.53 31.95 -22.45
N ASP A 624 9.09 33.07 -23.05
CA ASP A 624 7.75 33.64 -22.92
C ASP A 624 6.65 32.75 -23.56
N SER A 625 7.01 31.69 -24.31
CA SER A 625 6.10 30.71 -24.89
C SER A 625 6.30 29.29 -24.36
N TRP A 626 7.06 29.09 -23.28
CA TRP A 626 7.12 27.80 -22.58
C TRP A 626 5.85 27.57 -21.73
N PRO A 627 5.37 26.30 -21.61
CA PRO A 627 4.29 25.97 -20.68
C PRO A 627 4.61 26.40 -19.24
N GLY A 628 3.79 27.33 -18.72
CA GLY A 628 3.88 27.82 -17.34
C GLY A 628 4.90 28.92 -17.07
N TYR A 629 5.31 29.70 -18.10
CA TYR A 629 6.09 30.93 -17.90
C TYR A 629 5.17 32.15 -17.72
N GLY A 630 5.46 33.01 -16.73
CA GLY A 630 4.64 34.17 -16.37
C GLY A 630 4.52 34.36 -14.85
N ASP A 631 3.42 34.98 -14.41
CA ASP A 631 3.08 35.12 -12.99
C ASP A 631 3.01 33.76 -12.28
N ALA A 632 3.29 33.73 -10.97
CA ALA A 632 3.34 32.50 -10.17
C ALA A 632 1.99 31.75 -10.13
N SER A 633 0.87 32.43 -10.43
CA SER A 633 -0.44 31.82 -10.63
C SER A 633 -0.58 30.99 -11.92
N MET A 634 0.35 31.13 -12.88
CA MET A 634 0.29 30.47 -14.19
C MET A 634 1.25 29.28 -14.35
N HIS A 635 2.08 28.97 -13.35
CA HIS A 635 2.83 27.71 -13.35
C HIS A 635 1.86 26.53 -13.37
N VAL A 636 2.06 25.57 -14.28
CA VAL A 636 1.11 24.45 -14.49
C VAL A 636 1.26 23.34 -13.44
N PHE A 637 1.57 23.71 -12.19
CA PHE A 637 1.55 22.84 -11.01
C PHE A 637 0.11 22.50 -10.61
N LYS A 638 -0.58 21.76 -11.47
CA LYS A 638 -1.93 21.26 -11.24
C LYS A 638 -1.92 20.20 -10.14
N THR A 639 -2.05 20.64 -8.89
CA THR A 639 -2.74 19.80 -7.89
C THR A 639 -4.07 19.35 -8.51
N LYS A 640 -4.35 18.04 -8.51
CA LYS A 640 -5.39 17.39 -9.36
C LYS A 640 -6.83 17.92 -9.21
N ALA A 641 -7.09 18.85 -8.30
CA ALA A 641 -8.41 19.26 -7.84
C ALA A 641 -9.00 20.52 -8.51
N GLN A 642 -8.71 20.76 -9.80
CA GLN A 642 -9.27 21.89 -10.59
C GLN A 642 -9.83 21.53 -11.99
N VAL A 643 -9.73 20.29 -12.47
CA VAL A 643 -10.26 19.91 -13.80
C VAL A 643 -11.65 19.27 -13.70
N LEU A 644 -12.63 20.05 -13.21
CA LEU A 644 -14.07 19.74 -13.31
C LEU A 644 -14.89 21.04 -13.48
N THR A 645 -14.94 21.56 -14.70
CA THR A 645 -15.99 22.48 -15.16
C THR A 645 -16.89 21.75 -16.17
N PRO A 646 -18.23 21.73 -15.99
CA PRO A 646 -19.13 21.06 -16.91
C PRO A 646 -19.26 21.82 -18.24
N PRO A 647 -19.58 21.14 -19.35
CA PRO A 647 -19.77 21.79 -20.64
C PRO A 647 -20.94 22.78 -20.59
N GLY A 648 -20.72 24.00 -21.09
CA GLY A 648 -21.75 25.04 -21.14
C GLY A 648 -22.87 24.67 -22.11
N ARG A 649 -24.13 24.96 -21.71
CA ARG A 649 -25.27 24.90 -22.64
C ARG A 649 -25.16 26.01 -23.67
N SER A 650 -25.26 25.65 -24.95
CA SER A 650 -25.57 26.60 -26.01
C SER A 650 -27.01 27.12 -25.90
N ARG A 651 -27.23 28.30 -26.49
CA ARG A 651 -28.49 28.80 -27.03
C ARG A 651 -28.23 29.28 -28.44
#